data_AF-A0A9X2ICW1-F1
#
_entry.id   AF-A0A9X2ICW1-F1
#
_cell.length_a   1.000
_cell.length_b   1.000
_cell.length_c   1.000
_cell.angle_alpha   90.00
_cell.angle_beta   90.00
_cell.angle_gamma   90.00
#
_symmetry.space_group_name_H-M   'P 1'
#
loop_
_entity.id
_entity.type
_entity.pdbx_description
1 polymer ?
#
loop_
_entity_poly.entity_id
_entity_poly.type
_entity_poly.pdbx_seq_one_letter_code
_entity_poly.pdbx_strand_id
1 'polypeptide(L)'
;MTKTIAFKEPARFDYLYIDKNNKIHLMLPIVGGEEIGLDNTCMASMELKIFFHGYQADKSAEDQLLDYKKYLEDDIADIKKQKGISRYAYHDLMKEKIQRLEQINKYIVLIGEVKNNYDRDISQLQDSGIPELPSSIHKIIKSAKNAFAVRLAPLTPDPFTRLEDPIFSIKRNRSAFNLFGSAVLSSGLGTRLRSAFLPEDGTSLLSDRKSAKEQIIETVMNAFEHKDMNVPPEEQALRLDQLKKLILKEIRKVDETIESMDKDHYGFDIDLNYLESMGIDKDASIKDWINTLIVSKVQEGIWDNPAIQQKFLGETNTSVFYDSSDKVTSREQLAQRMAIRVQYLLAEINIYCRKYDLSKNNFGRFFDKDPYATEIGNLVKQGIVANAPNIEQIVYNYVNQHHRDLGLQAPLSETQQAEITDKFTQHYTVIKESPHFDEFLVMDTGIKGNVFSHLSRISCHFLDFFKLQTRGKYSLGDFETYSEALKSENPTRLNHINEIVSEGYERIGKFREEVMKLLSENKPKELVAYLIEKSSSGTPNYSMLSLETQTYISYNRNWPNIAAEISMSASILPEEQEDLIKLLSRSNVNREHLSAITWSKHSDKPLLELELNKVADGLLQTVNIYNAQRSWQWYKGSRNDLRITQCDELVKVAQEINSLLNSKSKNEVLEKLLQSIATLERIDREISAESNWFRSSLQKEVQSFTNKLKRMCELDEYSFRSLKSGELISFEMDEQLNKIANLEVREIVSNLPAHYHTDEAISFFNTLTIEETAKVASYLNIEYREVDSNTDKNTLFTQDIPGLFKEVNLQLLNELMESNSISPPVYEKLSQLADKIPPEFLTIKNIQVWSKDIDTLDEANFNEVAKVKKIHFASKVTFFGGADEEENKRTPPTVPLDIDSAQP
;
A
#
# COMPACT_ATOMS: atom_id res chain seq x y z
N MET A 1 10.97 5.00 -34.67
CA MET A 1 10.74 4.83 -33.23
C MET A 1 11.14 3.41 -32.88
N THR A 2 12.26 3.21 -32.20
CA THR A 2 12.48 1.98 -31.44
C THR A 2 11.40 1.95 -30.37
N LYS A 3 10.50 0.98 -30.46
CA LYS A 3 9.27 0.96 -29.68
C LYS A 3 9.57 0.31 -28.34
N THR A 4 9.66 1.07 -27.26
CA THR A 4 9.76 0.51 -25.91
C THR A 4 8.47 -0.23 -25.58
N ILE A 5 8.58 -1.47 -25.09
CA ILE A 5 7.47 -2.23 -24.52
C ILE A 5 7.46 -1.95 -23.02
N ALA A 6 6.39 -1.31 -22.55
CA ALA A 6 6.13 -1.14 -21.13
C ALA A 6 5.09 -2.19 -20.71
N PHE A 7 5.51 -3.22 -19.97
CA PHE A 7 4.58 -4.24 -19.45
C PHE A 7 3.63 -3.60 -18.42
N LYS A 8 2.33 -3.88 -18.58
CA LYS A 8 1.22 -3.21 -17.88
C LYS A 8 0.60 -4.06 -16.80
N GLU A 9 0.70 -5.39 -16.88
CA GLU A 9 0.11 -6.27 -15.87
C GLU A 9 0.72 -5.99 -14.49
N PRO A 10 -0.09 -5.53 -13.50
CA PRO A 10 0.40 -5.21 -12.17
C PRO A 10 0.54 -6.46 -11.30
N ALA A 11 1.52 -6.44 -10.39
CA ALA A 11 1.71 -7.49 -9.40
C ALA A 11 0.67 -7.43 -8.27
N ARG A 12 0.09 -6.26 -7.99
CA ARG A 12 -0.99 -6.06 -7.02
C ARG A 12 -2.27 -5.59 -7.71
N PHE A 13 -3.40 -6.23 -7.42
CA PHE A 13 -4.69 -5.86 -7.98
C PHE A 13 -5.84 -6.19 -7.01
N ASP A 14 -6.87 -5.35 -6.95
CA ASP A 14 -7.96 -5.55 -5.99
C ASP A 14 -8.68 -6.90 -6.19
N TYR A 15 -9.00 -7.55 -5.08
CA TYR A 15 -9.66 -8.88 -4.99
C TYR A 15 -8.86 -10.07 -5.55
N LEU A 16 -7.74 -9.85 -6.22
CA LEU A 16 -7.08 -10.87 -7.02
C LEU A 16 -5.83 -11.41 -6.30
N TYR A 17 -5.84 -12.71 -6.03
CA TYR A 17 -4.68 -13.47 -5.56
C TYR A 17 -4.28 -14.50 -6.62
N ILE A 18 -2.98 -14.67 -6.88
CA ILE A 18 -2.44 -15.64 -7.82
C ILE A 18 -1.49 -16.56 -7.05
N ASP A 19 -1.79 -17.86 -7.06
CA ASP A 19 -0.94 -18.84 -6.40
C ASP A 19 0.36 -19.10 -7.19
N LYS A 20 1.29 -19.83 -6.56
CA LYS A 20 2.56 -20.26 -7.17
C LYS A 20 2.42 -21.14 -8.42
N ASN A 21 1.22 -21.67 -8.69
CA ASN A 21 0.91 -22.51 -9.84
C ASN A 21 0.22 -21.70 -10.96
N ASN A 22 0.23 -20.37 -10.86
CA ASN A 22 -0.42 -19.45 -11.78
C ASN A 22 -1.96 -19.58 -11.82
N LYS A 23 -2.57 -20.04 -10.71
CA LYS A 23 -4.03 -20.09 -10.56
C LYS A 23 -4.55 -18.80 -9.94
N ILE A 24 -5.58 -18.23 -10.56
CA ILE A 24 -6.24 -17.02 -10.09
C ILE A 24 -7.33 -17.38 -9.08
N HIS A 25 -7.28 -16.73 -7.92
CA HIS A 25 -8.26 -16.79 -6.86
C HIS A 25 -8.91 -15.42 -6.72
N LEU A 26 -10.20 -15.35 -7.00
CA LEU A 26 -10.99 -14.15 -6.75
C LEU A 26 -11.52 -14.17 -5.32
N MET A 27 -11.08 -13.20 -4.52
CA MET A 27 -11.40 -13.07 -3.11
C MET A 27 -12.62 -12.14 -2.95
N LEU A 28 -13.73 -12.71 -2.49
CA LEU A 28 -14.97 -11.98 -2.23
C LEU A 28 -14.93 -11.44 -0.79
N PRO A 29 -14.85 -10.12 -0.58
CA PRO A 29 -14.75 -9.56 0.75
C PRO A 29 -16.08 -9.70 1.51
N ILE A 30 -15.99 -10.02 2.79
CA ILE A 30 -17.13 -10.05 3.72
C ILE A 30 -17.19 -8.72 4.47
N VAL A 31 -16.09 -8.29 5.08
CA VAL A 31 -15.93 -7.02 5.79
C VAL A 31 -14.49 -6.51 5.66
N GLY A 32 -14.27 -5.20 5.78
CA GLY A 32 -12.94 -4.62 5.91
C GLY A 32 -12.29 -5.01 7.23
N GLY A 33 -10.98 -5.25 7.23
CA GLY A 33 -10.18 -5.69 8.38
C GLY A 33 -9.25 -6.86 8.07
N GLU A 34 -8.29 -7.13 8.96
CA GLU A 34 -7.36 -8.25 8.79
C GLU A 34 -7.75 -9.48 9.62
N GLU A 35 -7.79 -9.33 10.94
CA GLU A 35 -8.22 -10.37 11.89
C GLU A 35 -9.57 -10.00 12.53
N ILE A 36 -9.88 -8.71 12.66
CA ILE A 36 -11.16 -8.25 13.17
C ILE A 36 -11.82 -7.29 12.17
N GLY A 37 -13.10 -7.52 11.92
CA GLY A 37 -13.92 -6.68 11.05
C GLY A 37 -14.11 -5.29 11.64
N LEU A 38 -13.77 -4.27 10.84
CA LEU A 38 -13.99 -2.85 11.16
C LEU A 38 -15.39 -2.40 10.74
N ASP A 39 -15.91 -3.01 9.68
CA ASP A 39 -17.27 -2.78 9.21
C ASP A 39 -18.24 -3.67 9.99
N ASN A 40 -19.05 -3.06 10.83
CA ASN A 40 -20.10 -3.74 11.57
C ASN A 40 -21.46 -3.06 11.36
N THR A 41 -22.50 -3.75 11.81
CA THR A 41 -23.90 -3.31 11.69
C THR A 41 -24.25 -2.88 10.27
N CYS A 42 -24.70 -1.64 10.05
CA CYS A 42 -25.13 -1.11 8.77
C CYS A 42 -24.02 -1.04 7.70
N MET A 43 -22.75 -1.10 8.10
CA MET A 43 -21.60 -1.07 7.18
C MET A 43 -21.12 -2.46 6.76
N ALA A 44 -21.56 -3.53 7.43
CA ALA A 44 -21.02 -4.88 7.19
C ALA A 44 -21.25 -5.39 5.75
N SER A 45 -22.21 -4.85 5.01
CA SER A 45 -22.48 -5.20 3.61
C SER A 45 -21.79 -4.29 2.58
N MET A 46 -21.02 -3.28 3.03
CA MET A 46 -20.43 -2.28 2.15
C MET A 46 -19.40 -2.88 1.18
N GLU A 47 -18.47 -3.70 1.67
CA GLU A 47 -17.47 -4.36 0.83
C GLU A 47 -18.10 -5.24 -0.26
N LEU A 48 -19.20 -5.94 0.05
CA LEU A 48 -19.95 -6.72 -0.94
C LEU A 48 -20.65 -5.83 -1.98
N LYS A 49 -21.20 -4.70 -1.54
CA LYS A 49 -21.80 -3.71 -2.45
C LYS A 49 -20.76 -3.19 -3.43
N ILE A 50 -19.59 -2.79 -2.94
CA ILE A 50 -18.46 -2.35 -3.76
C ILE A 50 -18.06 -3.47 -4.72
N PHE A 51 -17.89 -4.70 -4.24
CA PHE A 51 -17.50 -5.83 -5.07
C PHE A 51 -18.45 -6.07 -6.25
N PHE A 52 -19.77 -6.12 -6.02
CA PHE A 52 -20.73 -6.49 -7.08
C PHE A 52 -21.15 -5.33 -7.99
N HIS A 53 -21.23 -4.12 -7.43
CA HIS A 53 -21.88 -2.97 -8.09
C HIS A 53 -20.99 -1.73 -8.17
N GLY A 54 -19.83 -1.76 -7.52
CA GLY A 54 -19.08 -0.55 -7.22
C GLY A 54 -19.82 0.33 -6.21
N TYR A 55 -19.12 1.31 -5.67
CA TYR A 55 -19.74 2.36 -4.89
C TYR A 55 -18.89 3.60 -4.97
N GLN A 56 -19.52 4.71 -5.35
CA GLN A 56 -18.79 5.95 -5.56
C GLN A 56 -17.63 5.73 -6.55
N ALA A 57 -16.41 6.13 -6.19
CA ALA A 57 -15.22 5.91 -7.02
C ALA A 57 -14.66 4.50 -7.01
N ASP A 58 -15.08 3.66 -6.08
CA ASP A 58 -14.61 2.30 -5.99
C ASP A 58 -15.31 1.46 -7.06
N LYS A 59 -14.54 0.96 -8.02
CA LYS A 59 -15.01 0.11 -9.12
C LYS A 59 -15.45 -1.26 -8.63
N SER A 60 -16.42 -1.85 -9.33
CA SER A 60 -16.81 -3.25 -9.09
C SER A 60 -15.69 -4.23 -9.41
N ALA A 61 -15.75 -5.44 -8.86
CA ALA A 61 -14.81 -6.50 -9.20
C ALA A 61 -14.85 -6.84 -10.69
N GLU A 62 -16.02 -6.75 -11.33
CA GLU A 62 -16.16 -6.96 -12.77
C GLU A 62 -15.39 -5.90 -13.57
N ASP A 63 -15.54 -4.61 -13.23
CA ASP A 63 -14.82 -3.51 -13.87
C ASP A 63 -13.32 -3.59 -13.64
N GLN A 64 -12.90 -3.93 -12.43
CA GLN A 64 -11.49 -4.16 -12.09
C GLN A 64 -10.92 -5.30 -12.95
N LEU A 65 -11.60 -6.45 -13.04
CA LEU A 65 -11.12 -7.58 -13.85
C LEU A 65 -11.08 -7.25 -15.35
N LEU A 66 -11.97 -6.38 -15.86
CA LEU A 66 -11.92 -5.89 -17.24
C LEU A 66 -10.69 -5.01 -17.49
N ASP A 67 -10.29 -4.17 -16.54
CA ASP A 67 -9.04 -3.40 -16.62
C ASP A 67 -7.82 -4.35 -16.63
N TYR A 68 -7.78 -5.33 -15.73
CA TYR A 68 -6.69 -6.31 -15.67
C TYR A 68 -6.59 -7.16 -16.94
N LYS A 69 -7.74 -7.58 -17.49
CA LYS A 69 -7.84 -8.24 -18.78
C LYS A 69 -7.20 -7.40 -19.89
N LYS A 70 -7.49 -6.10 -19.94
CA LYS A 70 -6.92 -5.20 -20.95
C LYS A 70 -5.41 -5.09 -20.82
N TYR A 71 -4.87 -5.02 -19.60
CA TYR A 71 -3.42 -5.01 -19.38
C TYR A 71 -2.75 -6.28 -19.90
N LEU A 72 -3.34 -7.44 -19.64
CA LEU A 72 -2.87 -8.72 -20.17
C LEU A 72 -2.92 -8.77 -21.71
N GLU A 73 -4.04 -8.35 -22.30
CA GLU A 73 -4.22 -8.33 -23.76
C GLU A 73 -3.19 -7.44 -24.45
N ASP A 74 -2.94 -6.26 -23.89
CA ASP A 74 -1.93 -5.32 -24.38
C ASP A 74 -0.52 -5.91 -24.31
N ASP A 75 -0.13 -6.49 -23.15
CA ASP A 75 1.17 -7.11 -22.96
C ASP A 75 1.39 -8.30 -23.92
N ILE A 76 0.37 -9.16 -24.06
CA ILE A 76 0.40 -10.30 -24.99
C ILE A 76 0.55 -9.81 -26.44
N ALA A 77 -0.16 -8.73 -26.82
CA ALA A 77 -0.06 -8.15 -28.15
C ALA A 77 1.34 -7.57 -28.41
N ASP A 78 1.96 -6.96 -27.40
CA ASP A 78 3.32 -6.44 -27.50
C ASP A 78 4.37 -7.55 -27.61
N ILE A 79 4.24 -8.64 -26.85
CA ILE A 79 5.10 -9.83 -26.99
C ILE A 79 4.94 -10.47 -28.38
N LYS A 80 3.71 -10.59 -28.89
CA LYS A 80 3.46 -11.16 -30.23
C LYS A 80 4.16 -10.37 -31.34
N LYS A 81 4.32 -9.06 -31.21
CA LYS A 81 5.08 -8.25 -32.18
C LYS A 81 6.57 -8.64 -32.19
N GLN A 82 7.13 -9.00 -31.03
CA GLN A 82 8.52 -9.47 -30.93
C GLN A 82 8.72 -10.88 -31.49
N LYS A 83 7.67 -11.72 -31.49
CA LYS A 83 7.72 -13.06 -32.12
C LYS A 83 7.95 -13.03 -33.63
N GLY A 84 7.64 -11.91 -34.29
CA GLY A 84 8.02 -11.70 -35.69
C GLY A 84 9.54 -11.57 -35.88
N ILE A 85 10.25 -11.15 -34.84
CA ILE A 85 11.70 -10.92 -34.86
C ILE A 85 12.44 -12.15 -34.32
N SER A 86 12.06 -12.62 -33.13
CA SER A 86 12.63 -13.80 -32.43
C SER A 86 11.55 -14.83 -32.11
N ARG A 87 11.70 -16.05 -32.60
CA ARG A 87 10.71 -17.15 -32.49
C ARG A 87 10.25 -17.40 -31.05
N TYR A 88 11.19 -17.34 -30.11
CA TYR A 88 10.96 -17.66 -28.70
C TYR A 88 10.71 -16.42 -27.83
N ALA A 89 10.64 -15.21 -28.39
CA ALA A 89 10.52 -13.96 -27.63
C ALA A 89 9.48 -14.08 -26.49
N TYR A 90 9.98 -14.00 -25.25
CA TYR A 90 9.24 -14.04 -23.99
C TYR A 90 8.21 -15.18 -23.90
N HIS A 91 8.52 -16.36 -24.44
CA HIS A 91 7.56 -17.46 -24.57
C HIS A 91 6.93 -17.87 -23.23
N ASP A 92 7.74 -18.05 -22.18
CA ASP A 92 7.26 -18.48 -20.86
C ASP A 92 6.38 -17.40 -20.23
N LEU A 93 6.82 -16.13 -20.24
CA LEU A 93 6.03 -14.99 -19.75
C LEU A 93 4.70 -14.86 -20.49
N MET A 94 4.69 -15.04 -21.82
CA MET A 94 3.48 -15.02 -22.63
C MET A 94 2.53 -16.16 -22.28
N LYS A 95 3.05 -17.37 -22.06
CA LYS A 95 2.24 -18.54 -21.67
C LYS A 95 1.58 -18.30 -20.32
N GLU A 96 2.33 -17.79 -19.35
CA GLU A 96 1.80 -17.44 -18.02
C GLU A 96 0.70 -16.36 -18.11
N LYS A 97 0.92 -15.29 -18.88
CA LYS A 97 -0.07 -14.22 -19.12
C LYS A 97 -1.33 -14.74 -19.82
N ILE A 98 -1.21 -15.64 -20.80
CA ILE A 98 -2.35 -16.25 -21.49
C ILE A 98 -3.18 -17.10 -20.52
N GLN A 99 -2.53 -17.94 -19.72
CA GLN A 99 -3.23 -18.75 -18.71
C GLN A 99 -4.00 -17.87 -17.73
N ARG A 100 -3.43 -16.74 -17.30
CA ARG A 100 -4.13 -15.76 -16.45
C ARG A 100 -5.30 -15.11 -17.18
N LEU A 101 -5.12 -14.70 -18.42
CA LEU A 101 -6.18 -14.09 -19.24
C LEU A 101 -7.38 -15.04 -19.42
N GLU A 102 -7.14 -16.32 -19.69
CA GLU A 102 -8.21 -17.33 -19.78
C GLU A 102 -9.01 -17.45 -18.47
N GLN A 103 -8.30 -17.44 -17.34
CA GLN A 103 -8.91 -17.53 -16.02
C GLN A 103 -9.72 -16.26 -15.67
N ILE A 104 -9.19 -15.07 -15.96
CA ILE A 104 -9.88 -13.78 -15.76
C ILE A 104 -11.18 -13.73 -16.56
N ASN A 105 -11.14 -14.11 -17.83
CA ASN A 105 -12.33 -14.14 -18.69
C ASN A 105 -13.42 -15.04 -18.09
N LYS A 106 -13.03 -16.18 -17.52
CA LYS A 106 -13.96 -17.09 -16.87
C LYS A 106 -14.56 -16.48 -15.60
N TYR A 107 -13.78 -15.82 -14.74
CA TYR A 107 -14.32 -15.14 -13.56
C TYR A 107 -15.31 -14.02 -13.91
N ILE A 108 -15.02 -13.21 -14.95
CA ILE A 108 -15.94 -12.17 -15.44
C ILE A 108 -17.29 -12.80 -15.83
N VAL A 109 -17.27 -13.91 -16.57
CA VAL A 109 -18.50 -14.65 -16.92
C VAL A 109 -19.25 -15.14 -15.68
N LEU A 110 -18.54 -15.69 -14.69
CA LEU A 110 -19.17 -16.19 -13.47
C LEU A 110 -19.81 -15.07 -12.63
N ILE A 111 -19.20 -13.88 -12.57
CA ILE A 111 -19.80 -12.72 -11.89
C ILE A 111 -21.09 -12.31 -12.61
N GLY A 112 -21.04 -12.18 -13.94
CA GLY A 112 -22.22 -11.86 -14.75
C GLY A 112 -23.33 -12.90 -14.59
N GLU A 113 -22.99 -14.19 -14.56
CA GLU A 113 -23.96 -15.28 -14.39
C GLU A 113 -24.68 -15.21 -13.04
N VAL A 114 -23.94 -14.91 -11.96
CA VAL A 114 -24.52 -14.74 -10.64
C VAL A 114 -25.44 -13.52 -10.58
N LYS A 115 -25.06 -12.40 -11.20
CA LYS A 115 -25.86 -11.16 -11.23
C LYS A 115 -27.13 -11.31 -12.09
N ASN A 116 -27.05 -12.02 -13.21
CA ASN A 116 -28.12 -12.04 -14.20
C ASN A 116 -29.08 -13.23 -14.05
N ASN A 117 -28.56 -14.41 -13.68
CA ASN A 117 -29.32 -15.66 -13.74
C ASN A 117 -29.53 -16.33 -12.37
N TYR A 118 -28.71 -15.98 -11.37
CA TYR A 118 -28.77 -16.56 -10.02
C TYR A 118 -28.84 -15.52 -8.91
N ASP A 119 -29.32 -14.31 -9.22
CA ASP A 119 -29.48 -13.26 -8.24
C ASP A 119 -30.68 -13.55 -7.33
N ARG A 120 -30.38 -13.90 -6.08
CA ARG A 120 -31.40 -14.07 -5.02
C ARG A 120 -31.46 -12.89 -4.08
N ASP A 121 -30.30 -12.32 -3.80
CA ASP A 121 -30.04 -11.44 -2.68
C ASP A 121 -28.81 -10.53 -2.93
N ILE A 122 -28.40 -10.34 -4.19
CA ILE A 122 -27.28 -9.47 -4.61
C ILE A 122 -27.79 -8.12 -5.09
N SER A 123 -28.90 -8.05 -5.84
CA SER A 123 -29.53 -6.77 -6.22
C SER A 123 -29.89 -5.91 -5.00
N GLN A 124 -30.34 -6.53 -3.90
CA GLN A 124 -30.63 -5.79 -2.66
C GLN A 124 -29.42 -5.04 -2.08
N LEU A 125 -28.17 -5.41 -2.42
CA LEU A 125 -26.97 -4.67 -2.02
C LEU A 125 -26.95 -3.26 -2.63
N GLN A 126 -27.52 -3.10 -3.81
CA GLN A 126 -27.64 -1.83 -4.51
C GLN A 126 -28.89 -1.06 -4.04
N ASP A 127 -30.02 -1.73 -3.96
CA ASP A 127 -31.35 -1.11 -3.81
C ASP A 127 -31.74 -0.78 -2.36
N SER A 128 -31.18 -1.51 -1.39
CA SER A 128 -31.50 -1.30 0.03
C SER A 128 -30.66 -0.18 0.64
N GLY A 129 -31.30 0.70 1.40
CA GLY A 129 -30.60 1.71 2.21
C GLY A 129 -29.74 1.11 3.32
N ILE A 130 -30.07 -0.11 3.80
CA ILE A 130 -29.28 -0.85 4.78
C ILE A 130 -29.24 -2.33 4.35
N PRO A 131 -28.34 -2.72 3.45
CA PRO A 131 -28.36 -4.04 2.85
C PRO A 131 -28.03 -5.15 3.85
N GLU A 132 -28.68 -6.31 3.68
CA GLU A 132 -28.35 -7.54 4.40
C GLU A 132 -27.20 -8.28 3.71
N LEU A 133 -26.48 -9.11 4.45
CA LEU A 133 -25.51 -10.03 3.84
C LEU A 133 -26.27 -11.11 3.06
N PRO A 134 -25.78 -11.54 1.88
CA PRO A 134 -26.37 -12.67 1.15
C PRO A 134 -26.41 -13.94 2.00
N SER A 135 -27.47 -14.72 1.85
CA SER A 135 -27.68 -16.00 2.56
C SER A 135 -26.53 -17.01 2.34
N SER A 136 -25.87 -16.94 1.18
CA SER A 136 -24.69 -17.74 0.88
C SER A 136 -23.47 -17.35 1.72
N ILE A 137 -23.30 -16.06 2.03
CA ILE A 137 -22.24 -15.57 2.94
C ILE A 137 -22.50 -16.07 4.37
N HIS A 138 -23.74 -16.03 4.85
CA HIS A 138 -24.06 -16.61 6.17
C HIS A 138 -23.69 -18.08 6.27
N LYS A 139 -23.96 -18.88 5.22
CA LYS A 139 -23.55 -20.29 5.19
C LYS A 139 -22.03 -20.46 5.22
N ILE A 140 -21.28 -19.61 4.53
CA ILE A 140 -19.81 -19.62 4.56
C ILE A 140 -19.32 -19.35 5.98
N ILE A 141 -19.76 -18.25 6.60
CA ILE A 141 -19.37 -17.87 7.98
C ILE A 141 -19.76 -18.98 8.96
N LYS A 142 -20.97 -19.53 8.86
CA LYS A 142 -21.46 -20.60 9.74
C LYS A 142 -20.61 -21.88 9.64
N SER A 143 -20.11 -22.18 8.44
CA SER A 143 -19.26 -23.34 8.19
C SER A 143 -17.78 -23.09 8.51
N ALA A 144 -17.39 -21.85 8.79
CA ALA A 144 -16.02 -21.48 9.04
C ALA A 144 -15.49 -22.08 10.35
N LYS A 145 -14.25 -22.56 10.29
CA LYS A 145 -13.49 -23.03 11.46
C LYS A 145 -12.55 -21.97 12.02
N ASN A 146 -12.30 -20.93 11.23
CA ASN A 146 -11.30 -19.90 11.51
C ASN A 146 -11.90 -18.49 11.54
N ALA A 147 -13.22 -18.34 11.45
CA ALA A 147 -13.88 -17.04 11.54
C ALA A 147 -15.19 -17.17 12.31
N PHE A 148 -15.46 -16.23 13.21
CA PHE A 148 -16.56 -16.30 14.15
C PHE A 148 -17.17 -14.92 14.41
N ALA A 149 -18.49 -14.86 14.40
CA ALA A 149 -19.22 -13.66 14.80
C ALA A 149 -19.41 -13.61 16.32
N VAL A 150 -19.34 -12.42 16.89
CA VAL A 150 -19.66 -12.15 18.31
C VAL A 150 -20.64 -10.99 18.39
N ARG A 151 -21.56 -11.03 19.36
CA ARG A 151 -22.59 -10.02 19.57
C ARG A 151 -22.60 -9.55 21.02
N LEU A 152 -22.37 -8.26 21.23
CA LEU A 152 -22.29 -7.63 22.55
C LEU A 152 -23.55 -6.79 22.84
N ALA A 153 -23.58 -6.16 24.02
CA ALA A 153 -24.71 -5.37 24.52
C ALA A 153 -24.27 -3.96 24.94
N PRO A 154 -24.02 -3.04 23.99
CA PRO A 154 -23.89 -1.62 24.29
C PRO A 154 -25.18 -1.05 24.92
N LEU A 155 -25.07 0.09 25.59
CA LEU A 155 -26.22 0.75 26.24
C LEU A 155 -27.30 1.14 25.22
N THR A 156 -26.85 1.70 24.10
CA THR A 156 -27.66 2.13 22.95
C THR A 156 -27.40 1.20 21.77
N PRO A 157 -28.07 0.03 21.70
CA PRO A 157 -27.81 -0.94 20.66
C PRO A 157 -28.36 -0.50 19.29
N ASP A 158 -27.59 -0.81 18.26
CA ASP A 158 -28.00 -0.74 16.86
C ASP A 158 -28.79 -2.01 16.49
N PRO A 159 -30.06 -1.91 16.04
CA PRO A 159 -30.86 -3.08 15.74
C PRO A 159 -30.46 -3.73 14.40
N PHE A 160 -29.69 -3.04 13.56
CA PHE A 160 -29.27 -3.49 12.23
C PHE A 160 -28.01 -4.33 12.28
N THR A 161 -28.01 -5.33 13.16
CA THR A 161 -26.98 -6.38 13.15
C THR A 161 -27.12 -7.25 11.91
N ARG A 162 -26.00 -7.64 11.31
CA ARG A 162 -25.90 -8.39 10.05
C ARG A 162 -25.40 -9.81 10.23
N LEU A 163 -24.77 -10.18 11.35
CA LEU A 163 -24.20 -11.52 11.52
C LEU A 163 -25.18 -12.48 12.22
N GLU A 164 -25.83 -13.40 11.49
CA GLU A 164 -26.95 -14.19 12.03
C GLU A 164 -26.56 -15.24 13.12
N ASP A 165 -25.37 -15.84 13.03
CA ASP A 165 -24.95 -16.98 13.86
C ASP A 165 -23.75 -16.65 14.78
N PRO A 166 -23.87 -15.72 15.76
CA PRO A 166 -22.75 -15.39 16.64
C PRO A 166 -22.47 -16.51 17.65
N ILE A 167 -21.20 -16.88 17.80
CA ILE A 167 -20.78 -17.91 18.77
C ILE A 167 -20.83 -17.40 20.21
N PHE A 168 -20.73 -16.09 20.39
CA PHE A 168 -20.93 -15.38 21.65
C PHE A 168 -22.07 -14.40 21.48
N SER A 169 -23.10 -14.49 22.32
CA SER A 169 -24.24 -13.58 22.25
C SER A 169 -24.87 -13.39 23.62
N ILE A 170 -25.26 -12.17 23.91
CA ILE A 170 -25.94 -11.79 25.16
C ILE A 170 -27.22 -10.99 24.88
N LYS A 171 -28.07 -10.84 25.91
CA LYS A 171 -29.29 -10.04 25.91
C LYS A 171 -28.95 -8.56 25.71
N ARG A 172 -29.73 -7.90 24.86
CA ARG A 172 -29.52 -6.50 24.45
C ARG A 172 -30.75 -5.66 24.74
N ASN A 173 -30.52 -4.39 25.07
CA ASN A 173 -31.60 -3.41 25.20
C ASN A 173 -32.43 -3.35 23.90
N ARG A 174 -33.67 -2.89 24.03
CA ARG A 174 -34.47 -2.57 22.84
C ARG A 174 -33.93 -1.27 22.25
N SER A 175 -33.52 -1.32 20.98
CA SER A 175 -33.05 -0.13 20.29
C SER A 175 -34.14 0.94 20.16
N ALA A 176 -33.74 2.21 20.19
CA ALA A 176 -34.60 3.37 19.97
C ALA A 176 -35.32 3.36 18.61
N PHE A 177 -34.76 2.68 17.62
CA PHE A 177 -35.32 2.54 16.28
C PHE A 177 -36.48 1.54 16.16
N ASN A 178 -36.79 0.80 17.24
CA ASN A 178 -37.93 -0.11 17.22
C ASN A 178 -39.25 0.66 17.39
N LEU A 179 -40.33 0.13 16.81
CA LEU A 179 -41.70 0.70 16.81
C LEU A 179 -42.27 1.16 18.17
N PHE A 180 -41.68 0.71 19.29
CA PHE A 180 -42.13 1.02 20.65
C PHE A 180 -41.08 1.78 21.49
N GLY A 181 -40.08 2.37 20.84
CA GLY A 181 -39.03 3.15 21.49
C GLY A 181 -37.93 2.33 22.18
N SER A 182 -36.98 3.04 22.79
CA SER A 182 -35.87 2.47 23.56
C SER A 182 -36.37 1.87 24.87
N ALA A 183 -35.90 0.68 25.22
CA ALA A 183 -36.16 0.08 26.52
C ALA A 183 -34.89 -0.58 27.06
N VAL A 184 -34.48 -0.16 28.26
CA VAL A 184 -33.36 -0.77 28.98
C VAL A 184 -33.84 -2.06 29.62
N LEU A 185 -33.12 -3.16 29.38
CA LEU A 185 -33.41 -4.44 30.03
C LEU A 185 -33.01 -4.38 31.51
N SER A 186 -33.85 -4.97 32.37
CA SER A 186 -33.59 -5.09 33.81
C SER A 186 -32.70 -6.28 34.21
N SER A 187 -32.31 -7.13 33.24
CA SER A 187 -31.51 -8.35 33.48
C SER A 187 -30.55 -8.61 32.32
N GLY A 188 -29.56 -9.48 32.54
CA GLY A 188 -28.52 -9.83 31.56
C GLY A 188 -27.17 -9.17 31.87
N LEU A 189 -26.11 -9.73 31.27
CA LEU A 189 -24.72 -9.38 31.58
C LEU A 189 -24.44 -7.89 31.36
N GLY A 190 -24.85 -7.35 30.21
CA GLY A 190 -24.60 -5.95 29.87
C GLY A 190 -25.24 -4.97 30.87
N THR A 191 -26.45 -5.28 31.36
CA THR A 191 -27.11 -4.46 32.39
C THR A 191 -26.39 -4.59 33.73
N ARG A 192 -26.06 -5.81 34.18
CA ARG A 192 -25.37 -6.01 35.46
C ARG A 192 -24.00 -5.34 35.51
N LEU A 193 -23.22 -5.42 34.43
CA LEU A 193 -21.91 -4.74 34.34
C LEU A 193 -22.06 -3.22 34.43
N ARG A 194 -22.95 -2.61 33.64
CA ARG A 194 -23.16 -1.16 33.67
C ARG A 194 -23.63 -0.68 35.05
N SER A 195 -24.57 -1.38 35.67
CA SER A 195 -25.04 -1.05 37.02
C SER A 195 -23.95 -1.23 38.08
N ALA A 196 -23.09 -2.25 37.96
CA ALA A 196 -21.97 -2.45 38.87
C ALA A 196 -20.94 -1.30 38.76
N PHE A 197 -20.65 -0.87 37.53
CA PHE A 197 -19.65 0.15 37.21
C PHE A 197 -20.14 1.59 37.35
N LEU A 198 -21.45 1.80 37.50
CA LEU A 198 -22.06 3.09 37.78
C LEU A 198 -22.73 3.08 39.16
N PRO A 199 -21.94 3.23 40.25
CA PRO A 199 -22.49 3.15 41.61
C PRO A 199 -23.41 4.35 41.92
N GLU A 200 -24.53 4.06 42.59
CA GLU A 200 -25.59 5.03 42.94
C GLU A 200 -25.11 6.13 43.91
N ASP A 201 -24.06 5.85 44.69
CA ASP A 201 -23.51 6.76 45.71
C ASP A 201 -22.60 7.86 45.15
N GLY A 202 -22.37 7.89 43.83
CA GLY A 202 -21.57 8.91 43.19
C GLY A 202 -20.05 8.64 43.20
N THR A 203 -19.59 7.51 43.75
CA THR A 203 -18.15 7.19 43.77
C THR A 203 -17.57 7.03 42.36
N SER A 204 -16.35 7.54 42.16
CA SER A 204 -15.57 7.29 40.93
C SER A 204 -15.23 5.81 40.84
N LEU A 205 -15.39 5.22 39.65
CA LEU A 205 -15.04 3.82 39.41
C LEU A 205 -13.52 3.62 39.42
N LEU A 206 -12.79 4.58 38.84
CA LEU A 206 -11.33 4.59 38.84
C LEU A 206 -10.86 5.41 40.05
N SER A 207 -9.99 4.81 40.84
CA SER A 207 -9.18 5.55 41.81
C SER A 207 -8.15 6.38 41.05
N ASP A 208 -7.72 7.53 41.60
CA ASP A 208 -6.65 8.35 41.02
C ASP A 208 -5.33 7.55 40.99
N ARG A 209 -5.12 6.79 39.91
CA ARG A 209 -3.84 6.11 39.67
C ARG A 209 -2.81 7.19 39.37
N LYS A 210 -1.94 7.43 40.37
CA LYS A 210 -0.83 8.36 40.28
C LYS A 210 0.17 7.85 39.25
N SER A 211 0.44 8.68 38.25
CA SER A 211 1.51 8.48 37.26
C SER A 211 2.87 8.33 37.95
N ALA A 212 3.86 7.79 37.24
CA ALA A 212 5.23 7.71 37.76
C ALA A 212 5.74 9.08 38.26
N LYS A 213 5.42 10.16 37.52
CA LYS A 213 5.72 11.53 37.91
C LYS A 213 5.02 11.94 39.22
N GLU A 214 3.72 11.66 39.35
CA GLU A 214 2.95 11.98 40.56
C GLU A 214 3.42 11.18 41.79
N GLN A 215 3.79 9.91 41.61
CA GLN A 215 4.36 9.08 42.68
C GLN A 215 5.71 9.63 43.17
N ILE A 216 6.57 10.09 42.25
CA ILE A 216 7.84 10.73 42.59
C ILE A 216 7.60 12.05 43.32
N ILE A 217 6.71 12.91 42.80
CA ILE A 217 6.36 14.17 43.44
C ILE A 217 5.90 13.93 44.88
N GLU A 218 4.99 12.98 45.08
CA GLU A 218 4.49 12.65 46.41
C GLU A 218 5.56 12.05 47.32
N THR A 219 6.43 11.17 46.81
CA THR A 219 7.53 10.58 47.57
C THR A 219 8.50 11.66 48.04
N VAL A 220 8.85 12.61 47.16
CA VAL A 220 9.72 13.75 47.50
C VAL A 220 9.02 14.68 48.50
N MET A 221 7.74 15.01 48.27
CA MET A 221 6.95 15.84 49.19
C MET A 221 6.89 15.24 50.60
N ASN A 222 6.67 13.92 50.71
CA ASN A 222 6.59 13.23 52.00
C ASN A 222 7.96 13.13 52.71
N ALA A 223 9.06 13.12 51.94
CA ALA A 223 10.42 13.08 52.47
C ALA A 223 10.99 14.47 52.80
N PHE A 224 10.38 15.54 52.29
CA PHE A 224 10.83 16.91 52.52
C PHE A 224 10.25 17.46 53.83
N GLU A 225 11.13 17.76 54.79
CA GLU A 225 10.73 18.16 56.15
C GLU A 225 10.13 19.58 56.22
N HIS A 226 10.37 20.40 55.21
CA HIS A 226 9.91 21.78 55.15
C HIS A 226 8.59 21.92 54.40
N LYS A 227 7.67 22.72 54.95
CA LYS A 227 6.32 22.93 54.38
C LYS A 227 6.23 24.11 53.41
N ASP A 228 7.27 24.92 53.32
CA ASP A 228 7.32 26.14 52.52
C ASP A 228 8.78 26.48 52.14
N MET A 229 8.95 27.21 51.05
CA MET A 229 10.22 27.76 50.55
C MET A 229 10.35 29.27 50.83
N ASN A 230 9.32 29.96 51.31
CA ASN A 230 9.36 31.39 51.62
C ASN A 230 10.09 31.69 52.95
N VAL A 231 11.43 31.67 52.90
CA VAL A 231 12.34 31.92 54.03
C VAL A 231 13.49 32.83 53.61
N PRO A 232 14.31 33.36 54.54
CA PRO A 232 15.46 34.18 54.18
C PRO A 232 16.38 33.50 53.13
N PRO A 233 17.01 34.25 52.22
CA PRO A 233 17.70 33.68 51.06
C PRO A 233 18.75 32.60 51.37
N GLU A 234 19.49 32.75 52.47
CA GLU A 234 20.49 31.78 52.92
C GLU A 234 19.85 30.43 53.31
N GLU A 235 18.68 30.48 53.96
CA GLU A 235 17.92 29.29 54.34
C GLU A 235 17.17 28.69 53.14
N GLN A 236 16.69 29.54 52.21
CA GLN A 236 16.01 29.12 50.99
C GLN A 236 16.96 28.35 50.05
N ALA A 237 18.21 28.81 49.93
CA ALA A 237 19.25 28.12 49.18
C ALA A 237 19.58 26.74 49.77
N LEU A 238 19.65 26.63 51.11
CA LEU A 238 19.86 25.36 51.80
C LEU A 238 18.70 24.38 51.56
N ARG A 239 17.45 24.87 51.63
CA ARG A 239 16.25 24.09 51.35
C ARG A 239 16.18 23.63 49.89
N LEU A 240 16.60 24.49 48.96
CA LEU A 240 16.67 24.15 47.53
C LEU A 240 17.68 23.02 47.27
N ASP A 241 18.86 23.07 47.90
CA ASP A 241 19.87 22.01 47.79
C ASP A 241 19.35 20.66 48.36
N GLN A 242 18.63 20.70 49.48
CA GLN A 242 17.97 19.52 50.03
C GLN A 242 16.91 18.95 49.08
N LEU A 243 16.08 19.82 48.48
CA LEU A 243 15.03 19.40 47.56
C LEU A 243 15.63 18.78 46.29
N LYS A 244 16.68 19.38 45.73
CA LYS A 244 17.45 18.83 44.61
C LYS A 244 18.00 17.43 44.90
N LYS A 245 18.54 17.20 46.10
CA LYS A 245 19.05 15.88 46.52
C LYS A 245 17.95 14.82 46.61
N LEU A 246 16.79 15.18 47.17
CA LEU A 246 15.63 14.28 47.26
C LEU A 246 15.09 13.94 45.87
N ILE A 247 14.97 14.93 45.00
CA ILE A 247 14.52 14.75 43.61
C ILE A 247 15.51 13.88 42.83
N LEU A 248 16.82 14.15 42.93
CA LEU A 248 17.86 13.36 42.25
C LEU A 248 17.80 11.88 42.59
N LYS A 249 17.55 11.55 43.87
CA LYS A 249 17.41 10.16 44.34
C LYS A 249 16.25 9.43 43.66
N GLU A 250 15.13 10.12 43.45
CA GLU A 250 13.93 9.54 42.85
C GLU A 250 13.98 9.55 41.32
N ILE A 251 14.48 10.62 40.70
CA ILE A 251 14.65 10.72 39.23
C ILE A 251 15.65 9.70 38.70
N ARG A 252 16.71 9.34 39.45
CA ARG A 252 17.64 8.27 39.03
C ARG A 252 16.97 6.91 38.87
N LYS A 253 15.79 6.70 39.45
CA LYS A 253 14.99 5.50 39.20
C LYS A 253 14.33 5.53 37.81
N VAL A 254 14.18 6.71 37.21
CA VAL A 254 13.64 6.96 35.86
C VAL A 254 14.76 7.00 34.83
N ASP A 255 15.83 7.75 35.11
CA ASP A 255 17.00 7.92 34.24
C ASP A 255 18.29 7.91 35.07
N GLU A 256 19.04 6.82 34.96
CA GLU A 256 20.29 6.62 35.71
C GLU A 256 21.43 7.53 35.25
N THR A 257 21.32 8.15 34.07
CA THR A 257 22.34 9.04 33.50
C THR A 257 22.36 10.43 34.15
N ILE A 258 21.32 10.78 34.92
CA ILE A 258 21.23 12.06 35.60
C ILE A 258 22.12 12.07 36.85
N GLU A 259 23.28 12.72 36.73
CA GLU A 259 24.27 12.80 37.80
C GLU A 259 24.00 13.93 38.81
N SER A 260 23.42 15.06 38.38
CA SER A 260 23.12 16.23 39.22
C SER A 260 21.87 16.99 38.76
N MET A 261 21.23 17.70 39.70
CA MET A 261 20.11 18.63 39.50
C MET A 261 20.55 20.11 39.43
N ASP A 262 21.85 20.38 39.34
CA ASP A 262 22.37 21.75 39.34
C ASP A 262 22.28 22.45 38.00
N LYS A 263 22.09 21.67 36.93
CA LYS A 263 21.94 22.20 35.58
C LYS A 263 20.68 21.66 34.93
N ASP A 264 20.02 22.45 34.10
CA ASP A 264 18.88 22.01 33.29
C ASP A 264 19.33 21.11 32.13
N HIS A 265 18.40 20.74 31.25
CA HIS A 265 18.70 19.90 30.09
C HIS A 265 19.49 20.63 28.97
N TYR A 266 19.56 21.96 29.00
CA TYR A 266 20.37 22.78 28.09
C TYR A 266 21.72 23.19 28.68
N GLY A 267 21.97 22.89 29.96
CA GLY A 267 23.23 23.14 30.66
C GLY A 267 23.28 24.44 31.46
N PHE A 268 22.15 25.12 31.67
CA PHE A 268 22.05 26.32 32.51
C PHE A 268 21.94 25.97 33.99
N ASP A 269 22.56 26.77 34.86
CA ASP A 269 22.53 26.55 36.30
C ASP A 269 21.11 26.78 36.87
N ILE A 270 20.59 25.79 37.59
CA ILE A 270 19.30 25.83 38.28
C ILE A 270 19.52 26.44 39.67
N ASP A 271 19.56 27.76 39.73
CA ASP A 271 19.58 28.54 40.98
C ASP A 271 18.22 29.19 41.28
N LEU A 272 18.13 29.99 42.34
CA LEU A 272 16.88 30.67 42.70
C LEU A 272 16.41 31.65 41.62
N ASN A 273 17.34 32.34 40.94
CA ASN A 273 16.99 33.28 39.88
C ASN A 273 16.44 32.56 38.64
N TYR A 274 17.01 31.40 38.31
CA TYR A 274 16.51 30.53 37.26
C TYR A 274 15.07 30.08 37.55
N LEU A 275 14.79 29.65 38.78
CA LEU A 275 13.44 29.21 39.18
C LEU A 275 12.42 30.35 39.17
N GLU A 276 12.81 31.56 39.61
CA GLU A 276 11.99 32.76 39.47
C GLU A 276 11.67 33.07 37.99
N SER A 277 12.65 32.89 37.09
CA SER A 277 12.45 33.07 35.64
C SER A 277 11.53 32.00 35.01
N MET A 278 11.42 30.84 35.65
CA MET A 278 10.51 29.75 35.28
C MET A 278 9.11 29.90 35.90
N GLY A 279 8.83 31.02 36.58
CA GLY A 279 7.51 31.35 37.12
C GLY A 279 7.23 30.79 38.52
N ILE A 280 8.25 30.37 39.26
CA ILE A 280 8.12 30.06 40.69
C ILE A 280 8.22 31.36 41.49
N ASP A 281 7.13 31.72 42.16
CA ASP A 281 7.06 32.89 43.03
C ASP A 281 7.08 32.52 44.52
N LYS A 282 6.93 33.54 45.39
CA LYS A 282 6.96 33.39 46.85
C LYS A 282 5.74 32.67 47.42
N ASP A 283 4.68 32.52 46.65
CA ASP A 283 3.42 31.86 47.03
C ASP A 283 3.31 30.44 46.43
N ALA A 284 4.28 30.04 45.62
CA ALA A 284 4.34 28.72 44.98
C ALA A 284 4.40 27.58 46.02
N SER A 285 3.58 26.55 45.83
CA SER A 285 3.55 25.41 46.74
C SER A 285 4.79 24.54 46.59
N ILE A 286 5.14 23.75 47.62
CA ILE A 286 6.23 22.76 47.51
C ILE A 286 6.04 21.81 46.32
N LYS A 287 4.80 21.49 45.96
CA LYS A 287 4.48 20.68 44.77
C LYS A 287 4.93 21.37 43.49
N ASP A 288 4.74 22.68 43.38
CA ASP A 288 5.13 23.49 42.22
C ASP A 288 6.66 23.57 42.12
N TRP A 289 7.35 23.78 43.24
CA TRP A 289 8.82 23.74 43.31
C TRP A 289 9.39 22.40 42.82
N ILE A 290 8.83 21.28 43.28
CA ILE A 290 9.26 19.94 42.87
C ILE A 290 8.95 19.71 41.39
N ASN A 291 7.76 20.06 40.93
CA ASN A 291 7.36 19.87 39.55
C ASN A 291 8.23 20.67 38.58
N THR A 292 8.52 21.95 38.89
CA THR A 292 9.40 22.82 38.10
C THR A 292 10.82 22.25 38.01
N LEU A 293 11.40 21.80 39.13
CA LEU A 293 12.72 21.18 39.14
C LEU A 293 12.78 19.89 38.30
N ILE A 294 11.72 19.08 38.33
CA ILE A 294 11.61 17.88 37.50
C ILE A 294 11.57 18.25 36.01
N VAL A 295 10.70 19.18 35.59
CA VAL A 295 10.55 19.52 34.16
C VAL A 295 11.73 20.30 33.58
N SER A 296 12.48 21.05 34.41
CA SER A 296 13.72 21.69 33.97
C SER A 296 14.80 20.66 33.58
N LYS A 297 14.79 19.48 34.21
CA LYS A 297 15.81 18.45 33.98
C LYS A 297 15.35 17.33 33.05
N VAL A 298 14.07 16.96 33.10
CA VAL A 298 13.53 15.75 32.48
C VAL A 298 12.50 16.11 31.42
N GLN A 299 12.72 15.66 30.18
CA GLN A 299 11.80 15.88 29.06
C GLN A 299 10.49 15.11 29.22
N GLU A 300 9.40 15.68 28.70
CA GLU A 300 8.05 15.14 28.89
C GLU A 300 7.85 13.74 28.29
N GLY A 301 8.49 13.45 27.15
CA GLY A 301 8.41 12.14 26.50
C GLY A 301 9.02 10.98 27.29
N ILE A 302 9.84 11.22 28.32
CA ILE A 302 10.41 10.14 29.14
C ILE A 302 9.32 9.43 29.94
N TRP A 303 8.28 10.16 30.35
CA TRP A 303 7.23 9.65 31.21
C TRP A 303 6.33 8.66 30.48
N ASP A 304 6.26 8.73 29.15
CA ASP A 304 5.49 7.80 28.31
C ASP A 304 6.26 6.53 27.94
N ASN A 305 7.51 6.38 28.41
CA ASN A 305 8.32 5.20 28.13
C ASN A 305 7.72 3.94 28.80
N PRO A 306 7.41 2.87 28.03
CA PRO A 306 6.84 1.64 28.55
C PRO A 306 7.66 0.98 29.68
N ALA A 307 8.99 1.07 29.66
CA ALA A 307 9.85 0.50 30.70
C ALA A 307 9.82 1.32 32.01
N ILE A 308 9.59 2.63 31.92
CA ILE A 308 9.40 3.50 33.10
C ILE A 308 8.02 3.25 33.68
N GLN A 309 6.99 3.16 32.84
CA GLN A 309 5.66 2.71 33.27
C GLN A 309 5.75 1.31 33.89
N GLN A 310 6.52 0.38 33.34
CA GLN A 310 6.78 -0.94 33.93
C GLN A 310 7.38 -0.87 35.33
N LYS A 311 8.40 -0.04 35.54
CA LYS A 311 9.15 0.03 36.80
C LYS A 311 8.35 0.66 37.94
N PHE A 312 7.47 1.63 37.62
CA PHE A 312 6.66 2.35 38.61
C PHE A 312 5.22 1.84 38.73
N LEU A 313 4.71 1.16 37.69
CA LEU A 313 3.34 0.62 37.64
C LEU A 313 3.28 -0.91 37.56
N GLY A 314 4.40 -1.60 37.30
CA GLY A 314 4.52 -3.07 37.28
C GLY A 314 4.22 -3.78 35.96
N GLU A 315 4.16 -3.07 34.83
CA GLU A 315 3.52 -3.55 33.58
C GLU A 315 4.49 -3.86 32.42
N THR A 316 4.44 -5.04 31.80
CA THR A 316 5.03 -5.28 30.47
C THR A 316 4.07 -4.99 29.32
N ASN A 317 2.78 -4.79 29.60
CA ASN A 317 1.73 -4.37 28.68
C ASN A 317 0.63 -3.70 29.52
N THR A 318 0.32 -2.43 29.30
CA THR A 318 -0.84 -1.76 29.91
C THR A 318 -2.09 -2.52 29.51
N SER A 319 -2.78 -3.18 30.44
CA SER A 319 -4.05 -3.84 30.19
C SER A 319 -5.04 -2.86 29.53
N VAL A 320 -5.83 -3.36 28.58
CA VAL A 320 -6.90 -2.60 27.90
C VAL A 320 -7.89 -1.98 28.91
N PHE A 321 -8.00 -2.52 30.11
CA PHE A 321 -8.86 -1.99 31.17
C PHE A 321 -8.35 -0.68 31.80
N TYR A 322 -7.09 -0.29 31.57
CA TYR A 322 -6.47 0.92 32.15
C TYR A 322 -5.99 1.92 31.10
N ASP A 323 -6.83 2.21 30.10
CA ASP A 323 -6.55 3.20 29.06
C ASP A 323 -6.52 4.64 29.64
N SER A 324 -5.47 5.41 29.33
CA SER A 324 -5.29 6.78 29.82
C SER A 324 -6.39 7.74 29.35
N SER A 325 -7.01 7.47 28.19
CA SER A 325 -8.12 8.26 27.65
C SER A 325 -9.38 8.23 28.52
N ASP A 326 -9.52 7.24 29.40
CA ASP A 326 -10.69 7.08 30.25
C ASP A 326 -10.77 8.14 31.35
N LYS A 327 -9.66 8.79 31.71
CA LYS A 327 -9.61 9.88 32.71
C LYS A 327 -10.41 11.12 32.31
N VAL A 328 -10.71 11.29 31.02
CA VAL A 328 -11.36 12.49 30.46
C VAL A 328 -12.83 12.21 30.06
N THR A 329 -13.35 11.01 30.33
CA THR A 329 -14.70 10.60 29.92
C THR A 329 -15.75 10.73 31.01
N SER A 330 -17.02 10.88 30.64
CA SER A 330 -18.12 10.91 31.62
C SER A 330 -18.23 9.57 32.36
N ARG A 331 -18.78 9.58 33.58
CA ARG A 331 -18.95 8.36 34.38
C ARG A 331 -19.81 7.31 33.68
N GLU A 332 -20.87 7.71 32.98
CA GLU A 332 -21.72 6.78 32.22
C GLU A 332 -20.97 6.18 31.03
N GLN A 333 -20.19 7.00 30.31
CA GLN A 333 -19.37 6.54 29.19
C GLN A 333 -18.29 5.56 29.65
N LEU A 334 -17.64 5.85 30.77
CA LEU A 334 -16.66 4.98 31.40
C LEU A 334 -17.27 3.62 31.79
N ALA A 335 -18.41 3.64 32.48
CA ALA A 335 -19.12 2.42 32.86
C ALA A 335 -19.52 1.58 31.64
N GLN A 336 -19.95 2.23 30.55
CA GLN A 336 -20.25 1.56 29.29
C GLN A 336 -19.00 0.96 28.63
N ARG A 337 -17.89 1.69 28.55
CA ARG A 337 -16.62 1.21 27.98
C ARG A 337 -16.11 -0.01 28.74
N MET A 338 -16.09 0.04 30.07
CA MET A 338 -15.68 -1.08 30.91
C MET A 338 -16.60 -2.29 30.73
N ALA A 339 -17.91 -2.08 30.66
CA ALA A 339 -18.86 -3.15 30.38
C ALA A 339 -18.59 -3.82 29.03
N ILE A 340 -18.25 -3.05 27.98
CA ILE A 340 -17.89 -3.59 26.66
C ILE A 340 -16.57 -4.36 26.71
N ARG A 341 -15.55 -3.87 27.41
CA ARG A 341 -14.25 -4.57 27.55
C ARG A 341 -14.42 -5.95 28.19
N VAL A 342 -15.20 -6.06 29.28
CA VAL A 342 -15.49 -7.35 29.91
C VAL A 342 -16.24 -8.28 28.96
N GLN A 343 -17.28 -7.77 28.28
CA GLN A 343 -18.05 -8.57 27.32
C GLN A 343 -17.17 -9.07 26.17
N TYR A 344 -16.27 -8.23 25.67
CA TYR A 344 -15.39 -8.55 24.57
C TYR A 344 -14.30 -9.55 24.98
N LEU A 345 -13.71 -9.41 26.17
CA LEU A 345 -12.80 -10.42 26.73
C LEU A 345 -13.47 -11.80 26.85
N LEU A 346 -14.71 -11.85 27.35
CA LEU A 346 -15.48 -13.10 27.41
C LEU A 346 -15.77 -13.67 26.01
N ALA A 347 -15.96 -12.80 25.01
CA ALA A 347 -16.14 -13.20 23.62
C ALA A 347 -14.84 -13.80 23.05
N GLU A 348 -13.68 -13.21 23.32
CA GLU A 348 -12.36 -13.73 22.93
C GLU A 348 -12.06 -15.09 23.59
N ILE A 349 -12.38 -15.24 24.88
CA ILE A 349 -12.30 -16.55 25.56
C ILE A 349 -13.15 -17.59 24.83
N ASN A 350 -14.38 -17.22 24.46
CA ASN A 350 -15.30 -18.11 23.76
C ASN A 350 -14.82 -18.45 22.33
N ILE A 351 -14.24 -17.48 21.62
CA ILE A 351 -13.57 -17.69 20.32
C ILE A 351 -12.44 -18.69 20.47
N TYR A 352 -11.54 -18.48 21.44
CA TYR A 352 -10.41 -19.38 21.70
C TYR A 352 -10.87 -20.81 22.01
N CYS A 353 -11.88 -20.95 22.87
CA CYS A 353 -12.42 -22.27 23.21
C CYS A 353 -13.09 -22.95 22.02
N ARG A 354 -13.78 -22.20 21.16
CA ARG A 354 -14.41 -22.70 19.93
C ARG A 354 -13.38 -23.14 18.91
N LYS A 355 -12.34 -22.32 18.74
CA LYS A 355 -11.21 -22.49 17.82
C LYS A 355 -10.50 -23.83 18.03
N TYR A 356 -10.16 -24.13 19.28
CA TYR A 356 -9.42 -25.34 19.66
C TYR A 356 -10.34 -26.53 20.04
N ASP A 357 -11.63 -26.46 19.68
CA ASP A 357 -12.67 -27.45 20.01
C ASP A 357 -12.74 -27.81 21.50
N LEU A 358 -12.36 -26.87 22.38
CA LEU A 358 -12.42 -27.03 23.84
C LEU A 358 -13.86 -26.89 24.34
N SER A 359 -14.67 -26.05 23.69
CA SER A 359 -16.10 -25.93 23.96
C SER A 359 -16.89 -25.52 22.71
N LYS A 360 -18.14 -25.97 22.64
CA LYS A 360 -19.13 -25.58 21.62
C LYS A 360 -20.23 -24.68 22.18
N ASN A 361 -20.18 -24.38 23.48
CA ASN A 361 -21.18 -23.58 24.16
C ASN A 361 -21.01 -22.09 23.81
N ASN A 362 -22.09 -21.32 23.96
CA ASN A 362 -22.06 -19.87 23.87
C ASN A 362 -21.94 -19.30 25.28
N PHE A 363 -20.76 -18.79 25.64
CA PHE A 363 -20.46 -18.33 26.99
C PHE A 363 -21.34 -17.14 27.39
N GLY A 364 -21.73 -16.29 26.44
CA GLY A 364 -22.65 -15.17 26.69
C GLY A 364 -23.97 -15.64 27.29
N ARG A 365 -24.54 -16.75 26.82
CA ARG A 365 -25.78 -17.32 27.38
C ARG A 365 -25.64 -17.81 28.82
N PHE A 366 -24.44 -18.21 29.23
CA PHE A 366 -24.15 -18.57 30.61
C PHE A 366 -24.06 -17.32 31.48
N PHE A 367 -23.21 -16.35 31.08
CA PHE A 367 -22.99 -15.12 31.83
C PHE A 367 -24.18 -14.16 31.86
N ASP A 368 -25.19 -14.36 31.00
CA ASP A 368 -26.46 -13.61 31.05
C ASP A 368 -27.42 -14.03 32.16
N LYS A 369 -27.17 -15.17 32.80
CA LYS A 369 -28.04 -15.70 33.87
C LYS A 369 -27.54 -15.18 35.21
N ASP A 370 -28.46 -14.80 36.08
CA ASP A 370 -28.15 -14.61 37.50
C ASP A 370 -28.01 -16.00 38.18
N PRO A 371 -27.10 -16.16 39.17
CA PRO A 371 -26.29 -15.10 39.79
C PRO A 371 -25.04 -14.69 39.00
N TYR A 372 -24.65 -15.44 37.96
CA TYR A 372 -23.36 -15.27 37.28
C TYR A 372 -23.12 -13.88 36.70
N ALA A 373 -24.14 -13.26 36.11
CA ALA A 373 -24.09 -11.91 35.57
C ALA A 373 -23.74 -10.87 36.65
N THR A 374 -24.34 -11.01 37.82
CA THR A 374 -24.15 -10.10 38.96
C THR A 374 -22.81 -10.35 39.64
N GLU A 375 -22.45 -11.61 39.86
CA GLU A 375 -21.20 -12.00 40.54
C GLU A 375 -19.97 -11.54 39.75
N ILE A 376 -19.90 -11.79 38.43
CA ILE A 376 -18.76 -11.35 37.62
C ILE A 376 -18.65 -9.82 37.59
N GLY A 377 -19.77 -9.10 37.51
CA GLY A 377 -19.76 -7.64 37.54
C GLY A 377 -19.22 -7.07 38.86
N ASN A 378 -19.58 -7.69 39.98
CA ASN A 378 -19.07 -7.32 41.29
C ASN A 378 -17.57 -7.64 41.45
N LEU A 379 -17.12 -8.81 40.99
CA LEU A 379 -15.71 -9.20 41.04
C LEU A 379 -14.83 -8.26 40.23
N VAL A 380 -15.25 -7.93 39.00
CA VAL A 380 -14.51 -6.99 38.16
C VAL A 380 -14.51 -5.59 38.77
N LYS A 381 -15.65 -5.12 39.31
CA LYS A 381 -15.74 -3.82 40.00
C LYS A 381 -14.74 -3.78 41.17
N GLN A 382 -14.71 -4.81 42.00
CA GLN A 382 -13.78 -4.92 43.13
C GLN A 382 -12.33 -4.86 42.66
N GLY A 383 -12.00 -5.57 41.58
CA GLY A 383 -10.68 -5.51 40.95
C GLY A 383 -10.30 -4.10 40.49
N ILE A 384 -11.20 -3.43 39.76
CA ILE A 384 -10.96 -2.07 39.27
C ILE A 384 -10.76 -1.09 40.43
N VAL A 385 -11.64 -1.11 41.43
CA VAL A 385 -11.56 -0.21 42.60
C VAL A 385 -10.29 -0.46 43.41
N ALA A 386 -9.87 -1.73 43.53
CA ALA A 386 -8.64 -2.11 44.21
C ALA A 386 -7.37 -1.85 43.37
N ASN A 387 -7.49 -1.31 42.14
CA ASN A 387 -6.40 -1.17 41.17
C ASN A 387 -5.64 -2.48 40.94
N ALA A 388 -6.37 -3.59 40.81
CA ALA A 388 -5.76 -4.87 40.52
C ALA A 388 -4.96 -4.80 39.21
N PRO A 389 -3.72 -5.30 39.16
CA PRO A 389 -2.86 -5.13 37.99
C PRO A 389 -3.36 -5.87 36.74
N ASN A 390 -4.23 -6.87 36.92
CA ASN A 390 -4.71 -7.72 35.84
C ASN A 390 -6.19 -8.05 36.07
N ILE A 391 -7.07 -7.37 35.33
CA ILE A 391 -8.52 -7.58 35.39
C ILE A 391 -8.90 -8.85 34.63
N GLU A 392 -8.15 -9.18 33.59
CA GLU A 392 -8.30 -10.38 32.78
C GLU A 392 -8.22 -11.63 33.66
N GLN A 393 -7.29 -11.68 34.61
CA GLN A 393 -7.13 -12.78 35.56
C GLN A 393 -8.37 -13.01 36.43
N ILE A 394 -9.05 -11.94 36.84
CA ILE A 394 -10.31 -12.05 37.61
C ILE A 394 -11.37 -12.76 36.77
N VAL A 395 -11.46 -12.40 35.48
CA VAL A 395 -12.37 -13.04 34.53
C VAL A 395 -11.99 -14.49 34.27
N TYR A 396 -10.70 -14.79 34.05
CA TYR A 396 -10.22 -16.17 33.86
C TYR A 396 -10.48 -17.06 35.07
N ASN A 397 -10.25 -16.55 36.28
CA ASN A 397 -10.50 -17.30 37.51
C ASN A 397 -11.99 -17.68 37.62
N TYR A 398 -12.88 -16.75 37.29
CA TYR A 398 -14.31 -17.00 37.32
C TYR A 398 -14.78 -17.96 36.21
N VAL A 399 -14.21 -17.86 35.00
CA VAL A 399 -14.40 -18.84 33.92
C VAL A 399 -13.94 -20.23 34.35
N ASN A 400 -12.76 -20.32 34.98
CA ASN A 400 -12.17 -21.58 35.44
C ASN A 400 -12.97 -22.21 36.59
N GLN A 401 -13.53 -21.41 37.49
CA GLN A 401 -14.44 -21.89 38.53
C GLN A 401 -15.69 -22.57 37.93
N HIS A 402 -16.16 -22.09 36.78
CA HIS A 402 -17.35 -22.59 36.08
C HIS A 402 -17.04 -23.39 34.80
N HIS A 403 -15.81 -23.90 34.67
CA HIS A 403 -15.33 -24.47 33.41
C HIS A 403 -16.23 -25.60 32.88
N ARG A 404 -16.77 -26.45 33.76
CA ARG A 404 -17.66 -27.56 33.39
C ARG A 404 -19.00 -27.06 32.83
N ASP A 405 -19.58 -26.02 33.43
CA ASP A 405 -20.84 -25.41 32.97
C ASP A 405 -20.67 -24.73 31.60
N LEU A 406 -19.46 -24.23 31.35
CA LEU A 406 -19.04 -23.68 30.06
C LEU A 406 -18.67 -24.76 29.03
N GLY A 407 -18.77 -26.05 29.38
CA GLY A 407 -18.51 -27.17 28.50
C GLY A 407 -17.02 -27.49 28.31
N LEU A 408 -16.15 -26.94 29.16
CA LEU A 408 -14.70 -27.20 29.15
C LEU A 408 -14.39 -28.43 30.02
N GLN A 409 -13.59 -29.35 29.49
CA GLN A 409 -13.17 -30.55 30.23
C GLN A 409 -12.20 -30.23 31.37
N ALA A 410 -11.37 -29.19 31.19
CA ALA A 410 -10.42 -28.69 32.18
C ALA A 410 -10.46 -27.15 32.22
N PRO A 411 -10.02 -26.53 33.33
CA PRO A 411 -9.76 -25.10 33.37
C PRO A 411 -8.75 -24.67 32.30
N LEU A 412 -8.83 -23.41 31.86
CA LEU A 412 -7.84 -22.79 30.98
C LEU A 412 -6.52 -22.65 31.74
N SER A 413 -5.44 -23.14 31.13
CA SER A 413 -4.07 -22.99 31.64
C SER A 413 -3.56 -21.56 31.53
N GLU A 414 -2.48 -21.23 32.25
CA GLU A 414 -1.84 -19.90 32.18
C GLU A 414 -1.38 -19.54 30.76
N THR A 415 -0.85 -20.51 30.00
CA THR A 415 -0.45 -20.31 28.61
C THR A 415 -1.65 -19.94 27.72
N GLN A 416 -2.77 -20.64 27.89
CA GLN A 416 -4.00 -20.33 27.13
C GLN A 416 -4.55 -18.94 27.52
N GLN A 417 -4.49 -18.59 28.81
CA GLN A 417 -4.91 -17.27 29.29
C GLN A 417 -4.04 -16.14 28.70
N ALA A 418 -2.72 -16.35 28.60
CA ALA A 418 -1.81 -15.40 27.97
C ALA A 418 -2.13 -15.22 26.48
N GLU A 419 -2.29 -16.31 25.71
CA GLU A 419 -2.66 -16.24 24.29
C GLU A 419 -3.99 -15.50 24.06
N ILE A 420 -4.98 -15.72 24.93
CA ILE A 420 -6.27 -15.00 24.87
C ILE A 420 -6.07 -13.52 25.19
N THR A 421 -5.25 -13.19 26.19
CA THR A 421 -4.97 -11.80 26.58
C THR A 421 -4.30 -11.04 25.45
N ASP A 422 -3.34 -11.67 24.77
CA ASP A 422 -2.65 -11.08 23.62
C ASP A 422 -3.63 -10.81 22.47
N LYS A 423 -4.49 -11.77 22.14
CA LYS A 423 -5.52 -11.60 21.09
C LYS A 423 -6.56 -10.57 21.46
N PHE A 424 -7.05 -10.57 22.70
CA PHE A 424 -7.95 -9.54 23.21
C PHE A 424 -7.34 -8.14 23.11
N THR A 425 -6.07 -7.99 23.52
CA THR A 425 -5.35 -6.71 23.47
C THR A 425 -5.18 -6.23 22.04
N GLN A 426 -4.71 -7.12 21.14
CA GLN A 426 -4.53 -6.84 19.72
C GLN A 426 -5.86 -6.42 19.07
N HIS A 427 -6.90 -7.24 19.19
CA HIS A 427 -8.19 -6.99 18.54
C HIS A 427 -8.89 -5.76 19.12
N TYR A 428 -8.95 -5.62 20.45
CA TYR A 428 -9.64 -4.49 21.06
C TYR A 428 -8.96 -3.16 20.71
N THR A 429 -7.62 -3.13 20.66
CA THR A 429 -6.89 -1.91 20.27
C THR A 429 -7.27 -1.44 18.86
N VAL A 430 -7.55 -2.38 17.94
CA VAL A 430 -8.01 -2.08 16.59
C VAL A 430 -9.44 -1.52 16.57
N ILE A 431 -10.33 -2.03 17.43
CA ILE A 431 -11.76 -1.64 17.43
C ILE A 431 -12.15 -0.61 18.48
N LYS A 432 -11.23 -0.12 19.32
CA LYS A 432 -11.56 0.77 20.45
C LYS A 432 -12.24 2.09 20.04
N GLU A 433 -12.01 2.53 18.80
CA GLU A 433 -12.63 3.72 18.20
C GLU A 433 -13.83 3.40 17.30
N SER A 434 -14.28 2.14 17.27
CA SER A 434 -15.41 1.72 16.43
C SER A 434 -16.68 2.50 16.80
N PRO A 435 -17.46 2.99 15.81
CA PRO A 435 -18.70 3.73 16.08
C PRO A 435 -19.76 2.88 16.78
N HIS A 436 -19.73 1.56 16.59
CA HIS A 436 -20.68 0.61 17.15
C HIS A 436 -19.93 -0.60 17.72
N PHE A 437 -20.38 -1.10 18.88
CA PHE A 437 -19.81 -2.29 19.54
C PHE A 437 -20.82 -3.44 19.58
N ASP A 438 -21.79 -3.42 18.68
CA ASP A 438 -22.92 -4.33 18.68
C ASP A 438 -22.52 -5.75 18.25
N GLU A 439 -21.64 -5.86 17.26
CA GLU A 439 -21.11 -7.13 16.77
C GLU A 439 -19.78 -6.95 16.04
N PHE A 440 -19.00 -8.03 15.97
CA PHE A 440 -17.75 -8.10 15.24
C PHE A 440 -17.60 -9.48 14.60
N LEU A 441 -17.01 -9.53 13.41
CA LEU A 441 -16.50 -10.78 12.81
C LEU A 441 -15.01 -10.87 13.13
N VAL A 442 -14.59 -11.96 13.78
CA VAL A 442 -13.19 -12.20 14.16
C VAL A 442 -12.69 -13.42 13.40
N MET A 443 -11.56 -13.28 12.70
CA MET A 443 -10.86 -14.30 11.94
C MET A 443 -9.49 -14.57 12.57
N ASP A 444 -9.14 -15.85 12.65
CA ASP A 444 -7.80 -16.28 13.03
C ASP A 444 -7.00 -16.68 11.79
N THR A 445 -5.92 -15.94 11.53
CA THR A 445 -5.05 -16.16 10.36
C THR A 445 -4.09 -17.35 10.51
N GLY A 446 -3.95 -17.90 11.71
CA GLY A 446 -3.12 -19.06 12.01
C GLY A 446 -3.82 -20.42 11.82
N ILE A 447 -5.08 -20.43 11.38
CA ILE A 447 -5.88 -21.66 11.23
C ILE A 447 -6.41 -21.79 9.82
N LYS A 448 -6.27 -23.00 9.27
CA LYS A 448 -6.91 -23.39 8.02
C LYS A 448 -8.43 -23.27 8.09
N GLY A 449 -9.01 -22.62 7.09
CA GLY A 449 -10.45 -22.52 6.92
C GLY A 449 -10.83 -21.98 5.55
N ASN A 450 -12.08 -21.58 5.42
CA ASN A 450 -12.68 -21.05 4.19
C ASN A 450 -12.81 -19.51 4.18
N VAL A 451 -12.30 -18.86 5.23
CA VAL A 451 -12.19 -17.41 5.35
C VAL A 451 -10.71 -17.03 5.33
N PHE A 452 -10.38 -15.95 4.65
CA PHE A 452 -9.03 -15.52 4.32
C PHE A 452 -8.86 -14.04 4.63
N SER A 453 -7.63 -13.63 4.93
CA SER A 453 -7.24 -12.23 5.05
C SER A 453 -6.47 -11.85 3.80
N HIS A 454 -6.96 -10.88 3.02
CA HIS A 454 -6.32 -10.43 1.78
C HIS A 454 -6.60 -8.94 1.57
N LEU A 455 -5.55 -8.15 1.33
CA LEU A 455 -5.64 -6.70 1.11
C LEU A 455 -6.45 -5.97 2.20
N SER A 456 -6.20 -6.30 3.46
CA SER A 456 -6.91 -5.78 4.64
C SER A 456 -8.44 -5.97 4.57
N ARG A 457 -8.88 -7.08 3.96
CA ARG A 457 -10.29 -7.52 3.93
C ARG A 457 -10.40 -8.95 4.43
N ILE A 458 -11.37 -9.20 5.31
CA ILE A 458 -11.78 -10.55 5.69
C ILE A 458 -12.67 -11.06 4.57
N SER A 459 -12.19 -12.06 3.84
CA SER A 459 -12.75 -12.50 2.56
C SER A 459 -13.05 -13.99 2.55
N CYS A 460 -13.89 -14.42 1.62
CA CYS A 460 -14.05 -15.84 1.27
C CYS A 460 -13.67 -16.05 -0.20
N HIS A 461 -13.47 -17.30 -0.60
CA HIS A 461 -13.24 -17.58 -2.01
C HIS A 461 -14.53 -17.38 -2.82
N PHE A 462 -14.50 -16.59 -3.89
CA PHE A 462 -15.69 -16.30 -4.71
C PHE A 462 -16.39 -17.56 -5.22
N LEU A 463 -15.64 -18.61 -5.58
CA LEU A 463 -16.19 -19.90 -6.03
C LEU A 463 -16.98 -20.65 -4.95
N ASP A 464 -16.63 -20.52 -3.67
CA ASP A 464 -17.43 -21.08 -2.57
C ASP A 464 -18.80 -20.39 -2.51
N PHE A 465 -18.78 -19.06 -2.60
CA PHE A 465 -20.00 -18.25 -2.66
C PHE A 465 -20.83 -18.60 -3.90
N PHE A 466 -20.20 -18.63 -5.08
CA PHE A 466 -20.85 -18.96 -6.36
C PHE A 466 -21.55 -20.31 -6.30
N LYS A 467 -20.89 -21.35 -5.77
CA LYS A 467 -21.46 -22.71 -5.66
C LYS A 467 -22.69 -22.72 -4.76
N LEU A 468 -22.66 -22.01 -3.63
CA LEU A 468 -23.81 -21.89 -2.73
C LEU A 468 -24.94 -21.06 -3.33
N GLN A 469 -24.60 -19.97 -4.01
CA GLN A 469 -25.54 -19.05 -4.63
C GLN A 469 -26.31 -19.73 -5.76
N THR A 470 -25.59 -20.41 -6.66
CA THR A 470 -26.18 -21.18 -7.76
C THR A 470 -26.81 -22.51 -7.32
N ARG A 471 -26.58 -22.94 -6.07
CA ARG A 471 -26.93 -24.30 -5.56
C ARG A 471 -26.29 -25.41 -6.40
N GLY A 472 -25.09 -25.18 -6.91
CA GLY A 472 -24.35 -26.13 -7.75
C GLY A 472 -25.01 -26.40 -9.11
N LYS A 473 -25.93 -25.54 -9.57
CA LYS A 473 -26.60 -25.70 -10.86
C LYS A 473 -25.74 -25.31 -12.06
N TYR A 474 -24.68 -24.53 -11.82
CA TYR A 474 -23.75 -24.07 -12.84
C TYR A 474 -22.39 -24.76 -12.61
N SER A 475 -21.86 -25.39 -13.67
CA SER A 475 -20.57 -26.10 -13.61
C SER A 475 -19.41 -25.12 -13.61
N LEU A 476 -18.44 -25.30 -12.70
CA LEU A 476 -17.22 -24.49 -12.68
C LEU A 476 -16.17 -24.99 -13.69
N GLY A 477 -16.36 -26.15 -14.32
CA GLY A 477 -15.37 -26.77 -15.22
C GLY A 477 -14.01 -26.91 -14.53
N ASP A 478 -12.94 -26.41 -15.15
CA ASP A 478 -11.58 -26.48 -14.58
C ASP A 478 -11.41 -25.80 -13.22
N PHE A 479 -12.37 -24.94 -12.80
CA PHE A 479 -12.31 -24.21 -11.54
C PHE A 479 -12.84 -25.00 -10.35
N GLU A 480 -13.40 -26.20 -10.54
CA GLU A 480 -13.96 -27.03 -9.46
C GLU A 480 -12.96 -27.35 -8.35
N THR A 481 -11.64 -27.28 -8.63
CA THR A 481 -10.58 -27.60 -7.66
C THR A 481 -9.88 -26.37 -7.09
N TYR A 482 -10.23 -25.16 -7.52
CA TYR A 482 -9.48 -23.95 -7.18
C TYR A 482 -9.63 -23.56 -5.71
N SER A 483 -10.85 -23.63 -5.18
CA SER A 483 -11.12 -23.31 -3.78
C SER A 483 -10.43 -24.30 -2.84
N GLU A 484 -10.52 -25.59 -3.14
CA GLU A 484 -9.88 -26.67 -2.41
C GLU A 484 -8.35 -26.57 -2.48
N ALA A 485 -7.79 -26.19 -3.63
CA ALA A 485 -6.36 -25.95 -3.77
C ALA A 485 -5.89 -24.85 -2.80
N LEU A 486 -6.57 -23.69 -2.79
CA LEU A 486 -6.21 -22.59 -1.89
C LEU A 486 -6.34 -22.97 -0.40
N LYS A 487 -7.42 -23.68 -0.03
CA LYS A 487 -7.64 -24.15 1.36
C LYS A 487 -6.58 -25.16 1.82
N SER A 488 -5.95 -25.87 0.89
CA SER A 488 -4.91 -26.85 1.21
C SER A 488 -3.58 -26.18 1.58
N GLU A 489 -3.34 -24.98 1.07
CA GLU A 489 -2.15 -24.18 1.34
C GLU A 489 -2.15 -23.58 2.77
N ASN A 490 -0.99 -23.09 3.21
CA ASN A 490 -0.77 -22.58 4.57
C ASN A 490 0.01 -21.26 4.43
N PRO A 491 -0.68 -20.18 4.03
CA PRO A 491 -1.43 -19.42 5.03
C PRO A 491 -2.83 -18.95 4.59
N THR A 492 -3.75 -18.79 5.57
CA THR A 492 -5.04 -18.08 5.35
C THR A 492 -4.89 -16.57 5.29
N ARG A 493 -3.69 -16.04 5.63
CA ARG A 493 -3.26 -14.68 5.33
C ARG A 493 -2.56 -14.69 3.97
N LEU A 494 -3.25 -14.22 2.95
CA LEU A 494 -2.74 -14.20 1.58
C LEU A 494 -1.83 -12.98 1.39
N ASN A 495 -0.77 -13.13 0.60
CA ASN A 495 0.11 -12.01 0.28
C ASN A 495 -0.69 -10.93 -0.48
N HIS A 496 -0.39 -9.67 -0.21
CA HIS A 496 -0.98 -8.50 -0.87
C HIS A 496 -0.40 -8.26 -2.27
N ILE A 497 0.68 -8.97 -2.64
CA ILE A 497 1.34 -8.95 -3.94
C ILE A 497 1.34 -10.36 -4.53
N ASN A 498 1.12 -10.44 -5.84
CA ASN A 498 1.21 -11.68 -6.60
C ASN A 498 2.66 -11.90 -7.07
N GLU A 499 3.47 -12.56 -6.23
CA GLU A 499 4.90 -12.79 -6.46
C GLU A 499 5.20 -13.40 -7.83
N ILE A 500 4.38 -14.34 -8.30
CA ILE A 500 4.57 -14.99 -9.62
C ILE A 500 4.53 -14.01 -10.80
N VAL A 501 3.81 -12.88 -10.66
CA VAL A 501 3.80 -11.82 -11.68
C VAL A 501 5.13 -11.06 -11.64
N SER A 502 5.60 -10.70 -10.44
CA SER A 502 6.89 -10.03 -10.23
C SER A 502 8.06 -10.90 -10.69
N GLU A 503 8.07 -12.18 -10.32
CA GLU A 503 9.09 -13.17 -10.71
C GLU A 503 9.22 -13.27 -12.24
N GLY A 504 8.11 -13.14 -12.98
CA GLY A 504 8.11 -13.11 -14.44
C GLY A 504 9.00 -12.02 -15.01
N TYR A 505 9.00 -10.84 -14.39
CA TYR A 505 9.84 -9.72 -14.78
C TYR A 505 11.25 -9.80 -14.18
N GLU A 506 11.39 -10.26 -12.94
CA GLU A 506 12.71 -10.47 -12.31
C GLU A 506 13.58 -11.46 -13.08
N ARG A 507 13.00 -12.50 -13.69
CA ARG A 507 13.75 -13.44 -14.55
C ARG A 507 14.44 -12.72 -15.71
N ILE A 508 13.79 -11.73 -16.30
CA ILE A 508 14.39 -10.91 -17.37
C ILE A 508 15.52 -10.03 -16.80
N GLY A 509 15.33 -9.47 -15.60
CA GLY A 509 16.38 -8.74 -14.88
C GLY A 509 17.62 -9.58 -14.60
N LYS A 510 17.43 -10.80 -14.07
CA LYS A 510 18.51 -11.78 -13.79
C LYS A 510 19.20 -12.25 -15.07
N PHE A 511 18.44 -12.47 -16.14
CA PHE A 511 19.02 -12.78 -17.46
C PHE A 511 19.96 -11.69 -17.93
N ARG A 512 19.56 -10.42 -17.82
CA ARG A 512 20.40 -9.28 -18.16
C ARG A 512 21.67 -9.24 -17.31
N GLU A 513 21.56 -9.41 -15.99
CA GLU A 513 22.69 -9.40 -15.07
C GLU A 513 23.71 -10.49 -15.39
N GLU A 514 23.25 -11.72 -15.67
CA GLU A 514 24.17 -12.82 -16.02
C GLU A 514 24.81 -12.61 -17.39
N VAL A 515 24.08 -12.10 -18.39
CA VAL A 515 24.68 -11.72 -19.69
C VAL A 515 25.78 -10.69 -19.50
N MET A 516 25.54 -9.62 -18.73
CA MET A 516 26.54 -8.59 -18.48
C MET A 516 27.77 -9.14 -17.76
N LYS A 517 27.57 -10.00 -16.76
CA LYS A 517 28.65 -10.66 -16.02
C LYS A 517 29.50 -11.57 -16.93
N LEU A 518 28.88 -12.40 -17.76
CA LEU A 518 29.62 -13.30 -18.66
C LEU A 518 30.38 -12.54 -19.76
N LEU A 519 29.85 -11.40 -20.21
CA LEU A 519 30.54 -10.50 -21.12
C LEU A 519 31.75 -9.81 -20.44
N SER A 520 31.60 -9.32 -19.20
CA SER A 520 32.68 -8.65 -18.47
C SER A 520 33.80 -9.60 -18.04
N GLU A 521 33.46 -10.85 -17.72
CA GLU A 521 34.42 -11.92 -17.41
C GLU A 521 35.10 -12.52 -18.67
N ASN A 522 34.74 -12.04 -19.87
CA ASN A 522 35.30 -12.49 -21.14
C ASN A 522 35.10 -14.00 -21.40
N LYS A 523 33.88 -14.51 -21.14
CA LYS A 523 33.53 -15.95 -21.17
C LYS A 523 32.55 -16.28 -22.31
N PRO A 524 33.00 -16.30 -23.59
CA PRO A 524 32.12 -16.47 -24.74
C PRO A 524 31.44 -17.86 -24.79
N LYS A 525 32.14 -18.92 -24.37
CA LYS A 525 31.61 -20.28 -24.38
C LYS A 525 30.50 -20.47 -23.35
N GLU A 526 30.72 -19.97 -22.13
CA GLU A 526 29.74 -19.99 -21.06
C GLU A 526 28.52 -19.12 -21.40
N LEU A 527 28.72 -17.96 -22.05
CA LEU A 527 27.61 -17.13 -22.53
C LEU A 527 26.75 -17.87 -23.57
N VAL A 528 27.36 -18.51 -24.56
CA VAL A 528 26.62 -19.28 -25.57
C VAL A 528 25.86 -20.44 -24.91
N ALA A 529 26.51 -21.15 -23.99
CA ALA A 529 25.86 -22.22 -23.21
C ALA A 529 24.67 -21.69 -22.38
N TYR A 530 24.81 -20.52 -21.76
CA TYR A 530 23.75 -19.87 -21.00
C TYR A 530 22.58 -19.44 -21.89
N LEU A 531 22.84 -18.88 -23.08
CA LEU A 531 21.81 -18.42 -24.01
C LEU A 531 20.92 -19.57 -24.51
N ILE A 532 21.48 -20.76 -24.73
CA ILE A 532 20.76 -21.94 -25.22
C ILE A 532 20.20 -22.84 -24.11
N GLU A 533 20.60 -22.60 -22.85
CA GLU A 533 20.06 -23.33 -21.71
C GLU A 533 18.54 -23.16 -21.66
N LYS A 534 17.83 -24.27 -21.38
CA LYS A 534 16.37 -24.36 -21.47
C LYS A 534 15.75 -24.29 -20.09
N SER A 535 14.68 -23.50 -19.98
CA SER A 535 13.83 -23.49 -18.79
C SER A 535 13.09 -24.83 -18.64
N SER A 536 12.36 -25.00 -17.54
CA SER A 536 11.55 -26.20 -17.29
C SER A 536 10.46 -26.46 -18.35
N SER A 537 10.09 -25.44 -19.13
CA SER A 537 9.15 -25.56 -20.26
C SER A 537 9.82 -25.95 -21.58
N GLY A 538 11.16 -26.00 -21.62
CA GLY A 538 11.95 -26.22 -22.82
C GLY A 538 12.27 -24.94 -23.62
N THR A 539 11.92 -23.76 -23.11
CA THR A 539 12.23 -22.48 -23.77
C THR A 539 13.69 -22.07 -23.52
N PRO A 540 14.47 -21.70 -24.55
CA PRO A 540 15.86 -21.27 -24.36
C PRO A 540 15.94 -19.87 -23.72
N ASN A 541 16.99 -19.59 -22.94
CA ASN A 541 17.17 -18.32 -22.25
C ASN A 541 17.24 -17.10 -23.18
N TYR A 542 17.74 -17.25 -24.42
CA TYR A 542 17.75 -16.18 -25.41
C TYR A 542 16.35 -15.67 -25.78
N SER A 543 15.29 -16.38 -25.38
CA SER A 543 13.90 -15.87 -25.41
C SER A 543 13.71 -14.55 -24.66
N MET A 544 14.55 -14.26 -23.67
CA MET A 544 14.51 -13.05 -22.84
C MET A 544 15.37 -11.90 -23.40
N LEU A 545 15.97 -12.06 -24.59
CA LEU A 545 16.68 -10.97 -25.26
C LEU A 545 15.76 -9.76 -25.44
N SER A 546 16.33 -8.58 -25.23
CA SER A 546 15.73 -7.26 -25.44
C SER A 546 16.69 -6.42 -26.28
N LEU A 547 16.29 -5.21 -26.67
CA LEU A 547 17.21 -4.31 -27.37
C LEU A 547 18.53 -4.09 -26.60
N GLU A 548 18.45 -3.96 -25.28
CA GLU A 548 19.59 -3.72 -24.39
C GLU A 548 20.58 -4.89 -24.43
N THR A 549 20.13 -6.10 -24.11
CA THR A 549 21.00 -7.30 -24.10
C THR A 549 21.45 -7.72 -25.50
N GLN A 550 20.61 -7.54 -26.52
CA GLN A 550 20.99 -7.71 -27.93
C GLN A 550 22.14 -6.78 -28.28
N THR A 551 22.08 -5.51 -27.85
CA THR A 551 23.13 -4.51 -28.11
C THR A 551 24.41 -4.88 -27.36
N TYR A 552 24.33 -5.19 -26.07
CA TYR A 552 25.50 -5.59 -25.29
C TYR A 552 26.26 -6.76 -25.91
N ILE A 553 25.56 -7.78 -26.41
CA ILE A 553 26.22 -8.93 -27.04
C ILE A 553 26.76 -8.57 -28.44
N SER A 554 25.94 -7.94 -29.29
CA SER A 554 26.31 -7.65 -30.69
C SER A 554 27.47 -6.68 -30.85
N TYR A 555 27.60 -5.72 -29.94
CA TYR A 555 28.65 -4.70 -29.97
C TYR A 555 29.80 -5.02 -29.01
N ASN A 556 29.76 -6.15 -28.29
CA ASN A 556 30.85 -6.53 -27.42
C ASN A 556 32.13 -6.79 -28.23
N ARG A 557 33.26 -6.35 -27.67
CA ARG A 557 34.60 -6.60 -28.22
C ARG A 557 34.88 -8.06 -28.56
N ASN A 558 34.21 -9.01 -27.90
CA ASN A 558 34.45 -10.42 -28.18
C ASN A 558 33.27 -11.21 -28.75
N TRP A 559 32.38 -10.46 -29.42
CA TRP A 559 31.44 -10.96 -30.42
C TRP A 559 32.05 -11.96 -31.43
N PRO A 560 33.26 -11.77 -32.02
CA PRO A 560 33.81 -12.75 -32.96
C PRO A 560 33.98 -14.15 -32.36
N ASN A 561 34.39 -14.23 -31.08
CA ASN A 561 34.51 -15.49 -30.36
C ASN A 561 33.14 -16.11 -30.05
N ILE A 562 32.16 -15.27 -29.70
CA ILE A 562 30.77 -15.68 -29.47
C ILE A 562 30.17 -16.25 -30.77
N ALA A 563 30.36 -15.56 -31.90
CA ALA A 563 29.89 -15.98 -33.21
C ALA A 563 30.55 -17.29 -33.68
N ALA A 564 31.85 -17.44 -33.42
CA ALA A 564 32.58 -18.68 -33.68
C ALA A 564 32.00 -19.84 -32.85
N GLU A 565 31.75 -19.65 -31.55
CA GLU A 565 31.16 -20.71 -30.73
C GLU A 565 29.71 -21.04 -31.11
N ILE A 566 28.90 -20.05 -31.49
CA ILE A 566 27.57 -20.30 -32.05
C ILE A 566 27.68 -21.16 -33.33
N SER A 567 28.72 -20.94 -34.14
CA SER A 567 28.90 -21.62 -35.42
C SER A 567 29.53 -23.00 -35.33
N MET A 568 30.40 -23.22 -34.34
CA MET A 568 31.19 -24.45 -34.19
C MET A 568 30.56 -25.45 -33.22
N SER A 569 29.63 -25.01 -32.36
CA SER A 569 29.05 -25.87 -31.34
C SER A 569 28.03 -26.86 -31.92
N ALA A 570 28.35 -28.15 -31.83
CA ALA A 570 27.44 -29.24 -32.23
C ALA A 570 26.24 -29.43 -31.28
N SER A 571 26.22 -28.76 -30.12
CA SER A 571 25.13 -28.87 -29.14
C SER A 571 23.98 -27.90 -29.39
N ILE A 572 24.11 -26.98 -30.34
CA ILE A 572 23.08 -25.98 -30.69
C ILE A 572 22.24 -26.52 -31.85
N LEU A 573 20.92 -26.42 -31.76
CA LEU A 573 20.06 -26.82 -32.87
C LEU A 573 20.25 -25.84 -34.06
N PRO A 574 20.20 -26.31 -35.33
CA PRO A 574 20.41 -25.43 -36.49
C PRO A 574 19.49 -24.20 -36.51
N GLU A 575 18.27 -24.35 -36.02
CA GLU A 575 17.28 -23.29 -35.92
C GLU A 575 17.58 -22.27 -34.79
N GLU A 576 18.15 -22.73 -33.68
CA GLU A 576 18.61 -21.86 -32.58
C GLU A 576 19.86 -21.08 -33.02
N GLN A 577 20.74 -21.73 -33.80
CA GLN A 577 21.90 -21.10 -34.41
C GLN A 577 21.50 -19.99 -35.39
N GLU A 578 20.53 -20.25 -36.28
CA GLU A 578 19.98 -19.26 -37.21
C GLU A 578 19.35 -18.07 -36.46
N ASP A 579 18.53 -18.33 -35.44
CA ASP A 579 17.92 -17.30 -34.61
C ASP A 579 18.99 -16.42 -33.92
N LEU A 580 19.99 -17.03 -33.28
CA LEU A 580 21.06 -16.29 -32.58
C LEU A 580 21.89 -15.45 -33.55
N ILE A 581 22.24 -15.96 -34.72
CA ILE A 581 22.99 -15.21 -35.73
C ILE A 581 22.14 -14.08 -36.32
N LYS A 582 20.84 -14.31 -36.57
CA LYS A 582 19.89 -13.26 -37.00
C LYS A 582 19.80 -12.13 -35.99
N LEU A 583 19.71 -12.45 -34.69
CA LEU A 583 19.53 -11.47 -33.64
C LEU A 583 20.83 -10.74 -33.29
N LEU A 584 21.95 -11.47 -33.22
CA LEU A 584 23.17 -10.95 -32.60
C LEU A 584 24.25 -10.52 -33.61
N SER A 585 24.24 -11.02 -34.85
CA SER A 585 25.26 -10.64 -35.84
C SER A 585 24.98 -9.29 -36.50
N ARG A 586 25.95 -8.37 -36.42
CA ARG A 586 25.90 -7.05 -37.05
C ARG A 586 26.02 -7.10 -38.58
N SER A 587 26.70 -8.12 -39.10
CA SER A 587 26.89 -8.33 -40.54
C SER A 587 25.67 -8.99 -41.21
N ASN A 588 24.67 -9.42 -40.43
CA ASN A 588 23.46 -10.01 -40.98
C ASN A 588 22.54 -8.93 -41.59
N VAL A 589 22.30 -9.02 -42.89
CA VAL A 589 21.43 -8.08 -43.65
C VAL A 589 19.97 -8.13 -43.22
N ASN A 590 19.52 -9.24 -42.62
CA ASN A 590 18.17 -9.42 -42.10
C ASN A 590 18.08 -9.17 -40.59
N ARG A 591 19.09 -8.52 -39.99
CA ARG A 591 19.08 -8.17 -38.58
C ARG A 591 17.91 -7.23 -38.30
N GLU A 592 17.06 -7.65 -37.38
CA GLU A 592 15.96 -6.86 -36.85
C GLU A 592 16.22 -6.56 -35.38
N HIS A 593 15.92 -5.33 -34.97
CA HIS A 593 16.10 -4.90 -33.60
C HIS A 593 14.89 -5.30 -32.77
N LEU A 594 15.13 -6.00 -31.67
CA LEU A 594 14.11 -6.19 -30.65
C LEU A 594 13.74 -4.84 -30.04
N SER A 595 12.58 -4.78 -29.39
CA SER A 595 12.17 -3.63 -28.62
C SER A 595 12.98 -3.50 -27.32
N ALA A 596 13.21 -2.26 -26.88
CA ALA A 596 13.54 -2.03 -25.48
C ALA A 596 12.36 -2.47 -24.61
N ILE A 597 12.66 -2.94 -23.40
CA ILE A 597 11.63 -3.39 -22.46
C ILE A 597 11.76 -2.63 -21.16
N THR A 598 10.62 -2.30 -20.58
CA THR A 598 10.52 -1.73 -19.24
C THR A 598 9.30 -2.31 -18.56
N TRP A 599 9.34 -2.35 -17.24
CA TRP A 599 8.22 -2.70 -16.38
C TRP A 599 8.38 -1.90 -15.10
N SER A 600 7.28 -1.63 -14.41
CA SER A 600 7.37 -0.97 -13.13
C SER A 600 8.05 -1.90 -12.12
N LYS A 601 9.31 -1.61 -11.77
CA LYS A 601 9.98 -2.18 -10.59
C LYS A 601 9.23 -1.85 -9.30
N HIS A 602 8.34 -0.86 -9.35
CA HIS A 602 7.45 -0.42 -8.28
C HIS A 602 5.99 -0.87 -8.49
N SER A 603 5.76 -1.98 -9.21
CA SER A 603 4.41 -2.55 -9.44
C SER A 603 3.84 -3.29 -8.21
N ASP A 604 4.65 -3.40 -7.16
CA ASP A 604 4.27 -3.68 -5.78
C ASP A 604 3.54 -2.48 -5.13
N LYS A 605 3.86 -1.24 -5.56
CA LYS A 605 3.28 0.01 -5.04
C LYS A 605 2.11 0.51 -5.89
N PRO A 606 0.96 0.87 -5.27
CA PRO A 606 -0.17 1.43 -5.99
C PRO A 606 0.18 2.73 -6.73
N LEU A 607 -0.50 2.96 -7.86
CA LEU A 607 -0.35 4.18 -8.66
C LEU A 607 -0.96 5.38 -7.95
N LEU A 608 -0.15 6.38 -7.59
CA LEU A 608 -0.61 7.59 -6.90
C LEU A 608 -1.74 8.28 -7.66
N GLU A 609 -1.60 8.48 -8.97
CA GLU A 609 -2.63 9.09 -9.81
C GLU A 609 -3.95 8.34 -9.77
N LEU A 610 -3.89 7.00 -9.79
CA LEU A 610 -5.09 6.17 -9.73
C LEU A 610 -5.76 6.31 -8.36
N GLU A 611 -4.98 6.28 -7.29
CA GLU A 611 -5.48 6.43 -5.92
C GLU A 611 -6.00 7.84 -5.64
N LEU A 612 -5.36 8.88 -6.19
CA LEU A 612 -5.80 10.28 -6.08
C LEU A 612 -7.11 10.47 -6.84
N ASN A 613 -7.20 9.93 -8.06
CA ASN A 613 -8.42 9.97 -8.86
C ASN A 613 -9.55 9.22 -8.16
N LYS A 614 -9.28 8.05 -7.54
CA LYS A 614 -10.27 7.35 -6.70
C LYS A 614 -10.78 8.22 -5.56
N VAL A 615 -9.90 8.94 -4.86
CA VAL A 615 -10.33 9.83 -3.76
C VAL A 615 -11.14 11.02 -4.30
N ALA A 616 -10.70 11.67 -5.36
CA ALA A 616 -11.39 12.81 -5.96
C ALA A 616 -12.78 12.42 -6.50
N ASP A 617 -12.85 11.35 -7.30
CA ASP A 617 -14.13 10.82 -7.77
C ASP A 617 -15.02 10.41 -6.58
N GLY A 618 -14.43 9.90 -5.50
CA GLY A 618 -15.15 9.45 -4.31
C GLY A 618 -15.80 10.61 -3.58
N LEU A 619 -15.06 11.71 -3.43
CA LEU A 619 -15.57 12.97 -2.88
C LEU A 619 -16.69 13.56 -3.74
N LEU A 620 -16.52 13.63 -5.06
CA LEU A 620 -17.55 14.14 -5.97
C LEU A 620 -18.82 13.28 -5.93
N GLN A 621 -18.66 11.96 -5.93
CA GLN A 621 -19.79 11.05 -5.86
C GLN A 621 -20.47 11.08 -4.50
N THR A 622 -19.73 11.20 -3.40
CA THR A 622 -20.30 11.45 -2.05
C THR A 622 -21.18 12.69 -2.06
N VAL A 623 -20.69 13.81 -2.60
CA VAL A 623 -21.46 15.06 -2.67
C VAL A 623 -22.70 14.90 -3.54
N ASN A 624 -22.58 14.27 -4.72
CA ASN A 624 -23.70 14.05 -5.62
C ASN A 624 -24.78 13.18 -4.98
N ILE A 625 -24.39 12.07 -4.32
CA ILE A 625 -25.32 11.19 -3.61
C ILE A 625 -25.95 11.93 -2.43
N TYR A 626 -25.17 12.64 -1.62
CA TYR A 626 -25.66 13.39 -0.48
C TYR A 626 -26.69 14.47 -0.90
N ASN A 627 -26.39 15.24 -1.94
CA ASN A 627 -27.29 16.26 -2.49
C ASN A 627 -28.53 15.64 -3.16
N ALA A 628 -28.37 14.53 -3.87
CA ALA A 628 -29.48 13.79 -4.45
C ALA A 628 -30.40 13.22 -3.37
N GLN A 629 -29.90 12.70 -2.25
CA GLN A 629 -30.75 12.26 -1.14
C GLN A 629 -31.46 13.43 -0.44
N ARG A 630 -30.79 14.58 -0.37
CA ARG A 630 -31.27 15.78 0.31
C ARG A 630 -32.28 16.59 -0.51
N SER A 631 -32.28 16.46 -1.85
CA SER A 631 -33.24 17.14 -2.72
C SER A 631 -34.67 16.61 -2.61
N TRP A 632 -34.84 15.35 -2.17
CA TRP A 632 -36.14 14.70 -1.94
C TRP A 632 -36.73 15.00 -0.55
N GLN A 633 -36.00 15.71 0.31
CA GLN A 633 -36.46 16.09 1.65
C GLN A 633 -37.20 17.43 1.61
N TRP A 634 -38.47 17.43 2.03
CA TRP A 634 -39.33 18.61 2.06
C TRP A 634 -38.93 19.66 3.12
N TYR A 635 -38.20 19.24 4.17
CA TYR A 635 -37.64 20.11 5.20
C TYR A 635 -36.13 19.87 5.31
N LYS A 636 -35.32 20.92 5.07
CA LYS A 636 -33.85 20.84 4.98
C LYS A 636 -33.10 21.26 6.26
N GLY A 637 -33.83 21.61 7.32
CA GLY A 637 -33.29 22.04 8.61
C GLY A 637 -32.69 23.46 8.61
N SER A 638 -32.41 23.99 9.81
CA SER A 638 -31.84 25.33 10.03
C SER A 638 -30.37 25.48 9.64
N ARG A 639 -29.68 24.37 9.34
CA ARG A 639 -28.25 24.31 8.98
C ARG A 639 -28.02 23.96 7.51
N ASN A 640 -29.03 24.23 6.67
CA ASN A 640 -28.97 23.87 5.26
C ASN A 640 -27.81 24.55 4.53
N ASP A 641 -27.60 25.83 4.79
CA ASP A 641 -26.57 26.61 4.11
C ASP A 641 -25.18 26.13 4.52
N LEU A 642 -24.98 25.78 5.80
CA LEU A 642 -23.72 25.19 6.30
C LEU A 642 -23.40 23.86 5.61
N ARG A 643 -24.39 23.00 5.38
CA ARG A 643 -24.20 21.72 4.69
C ARG A 643 -23.94 21.87 3.20
N ILE A 644 -24.51 22.90 2.56
CA ILE A 644 -24.19 23.26 1.18
C ILE A 644 -22.73 23.73 1.10
N THR A 645 -22.32 24.63 2.00
CA THR A 645 -20.93 25.11 2.05
C THR A 645 -19.93 23.98 2.24
N GLN A 646 -20.21 23.03 3.15
CA GLN A 646 -19.35 21.86 3.34
C GLN A 646 -19.29 20.97 2.09
N CYS A 647 -20.41 20.76 1.39
CA CYS A 647 -20.41 20.01 0.13
C CYS A 647 -19.61 20.73 -0.96
N ASP A 648 -19.71 22.06 -1.06
CA ASP A 648 -18.93 22.85 -2.01
C ASP A 648 -17.43 22.78 -1.70
N GLU A 649 -17.06 22.73 -0.42
CA GLU A 649 -15.68 22.52 0.01
C GLU A 649 -15.16 21.12 -0.34
N LEU A 650 -15.97 20.08 -0.22
CA LEU A 650 -15.60 18.74 -0.68
C LEU A 650 -15.40 18.68 -2.21
N VAL A 651 -16.24 19.39 -2.98
CA VAL A 651 -16.06 19.52 -4.43
C VAL A 651 -14.76 20.25 -4.75
N LYS A 652 -14.42 21.32 -4.00
CA LYS A 652 -13.14 22.02 -4.17
C LYS A 652 -11.95 21.12 -3.86
N VAL A 653 -12.00 20.35 -2.77
CA VAL A 653 -10.96 19.38 -2.43
C VAL A 653 -10.80 18.35 -3.56
N ALA A 654 -11.89 17.82 -4.11
CA ALA A 654 -11.83 16.89 -5.24
C ALA A 654 -11.22 17.53 -6.50
N GLN A 655 -11.56 18.78 -6.80
CA GLN A 655 -10.99 19.52 -7.92
C GLN A 655 -9.49 19.78 -7.73
N GLU A 656 -9.08 20.14 -6.51
CA GLU A 656 -7.68 20.31 -6.14
C GLU A 656 -6.90 19.00 -6.26
N ILE A 657 -7.45 17.87 -5.78
CA ILE A 657 -6.84 16.55 -5.97
C ILE A 657 -6.76 16.18 -7.45
N ASN A 658 -7.81 16.41 -8.25
CA ASN A 658 -7.76 16.14 -9.69
C ASN A 658 -6.74 17.03 -10.43
N SER A 659 -6.52 18.25 -9.95
CA SER A 659 -5.46 19.11 -10.49
C SER A 659 -4.05 18.54 -10.20
N LEU A 660 -3.88 17.78 -9.12
CA LEU A 660 -2.63 17.09 -8.79
C LEU A 660 -2.29 15.95 -9.74
N LEU A 661 -3.27 15.41 -10.49
CA LEU A 661 -3.01 14.42 -11.54
C LEU A 661 -2.07 14.96 -12.64
N ASN A 662 -1.89 16.28 -12.70
CA ASN A 662 -0.98 16.96 -13.63
C ASN A 662 0.23 17.62 -12.93
N SER A 663 0.37 17.47 -11.61
CA SER A 663 1.44 18.09 -10.80
C SER A 663 2.79 17.43 -11.09
N LYS A 664 3.88 18.21 -10.92
CA LYS A 664 5.24 17.84 -11.35
C LYS A 664 6.22 17.61 -10.19
N SER A 665 5.79 17.70 -8.92
CA SER A 665 6.73 17.57 -7.80
C SER A 665 6.12 16.97 -6.52
N LYS A 666 6.94 16.18 -5.79
CA LYS A 666 6.61 15.57 -4.49
C LYS A 666 6.08 16.61 -3.49
N ASN A 667 6.73 17.77 -3.42
CA ASN A 667 6.38 18.84 -2.48
C ASN A 667 5.01 19.47 -2.79
N GLU A 668 4.71 19.71 -4.07
CA GLU A 668 3.41 20.27 -4.49
C GLU A 668 2.27 19.29 -4.17
N VAL A 669 2.47 17.99 -4.43
CA VAL A 669 1.52 16.94 -4.07
C VAL A 669 1.31 16.90 -2.55
N LEU A 670 2.39 16.88 -1.76
CA LEU A 670 2.31 16.79 -0.30
C LEU A 670 1.62 18.03 0.31
N GLU A 671 1.97 19.23 -0.14
CA GLU A 671 1.37 20.47 0.33
C GLU A 671 -0.15 20.48 0.10
N LYS A 672 -0.58 20.09 -1.11
CA LYS A 672 -2.00 20.03 -1.46
C LYS A 672 -2.76 18.91 -0.77
N LEU A 673 -2.11 17.76 -0.55
CA LEU A 673 -2.67 16.69 0.27
C LEU A 673 -2.90 17.16 1.71
N LEU A 674 -1.92 17.82 2.33
CA LEU A 674 -2.04 18.37 3.67
C LEU A 674 -3.12 19.47 3.76
N GLN A 675 -3.22 20.34 2.74
CA GLN A 675 -4.28 21.34 2.64
C GLN A 675 -5.67 20.69 2.54
N SER A 676 -5.79 19.62 1.76
CA SER A 676 -7.01 18.83 1.61
C SER A 676 -7.39 18.15 2.93
N ILE A 677 -6.43 17.51 3.61
CA ILE A 677 -6.61 16.88 4.92
C ILE A 677 -7.09 17.91 5.96
N ALA A 678 -6.43 19.06 6.04
CA ALA A 678 -6.81 20.12 6.99
C ALA A 678 -8.25 20.62 6.76
N THR A 679 -8.66 20.70 5.49
CA THR A 679 -10.04 21.06 5.11
C THR A 679 -11.04 19.98 5.56
N LEU A 680 -10.75 18.71 5.29
CA LEU A 680 -11.59 17.59 5.70
C LEU A 680 -11.68 17.46 7.24
N GLU A 681 -10.57 17.61 7.96
CA GLU A 681 -10.56 17.61 9.44
C GLU A 681 -11.31 18.79 10.04
N ARG A 682 -11.30 19.96 9.38
CA ARG A 682 -12.14 21.08 9.79
C ARG A 682 -13.62 20.73 9.62
N ILE A 683 -14.02 20.18 8.48
CA ILE A 683 -15.41 19.74 8.24
C ILE A 683 -15.83 18.68 9.28
N ASP A 684 -14.97 17.71 9.59
CA ASP A 684 -15.23 16.71 10.63
C ASP A 684 -15.41 17.34 12.02
N ARG A 685 -14.53 18.26 12.41
CA ARG A 685 -14.65 19.00 13.69
C ARG A 685 -15.91 19.84 13.75
N GLU A 686 -16.26 20.53 12.66
CA GLU A 686 -17.49 21.32 12.57
C GLU A 686 -18.73 20.44 12.74
N ILE A 687 -18.77 19.26 12.10
CA ILE A 687 -19.87 18.30 12.27
C ILE A 687 -19.86 17.68 13.67
N SER A 688 -18.69 17.43 14.26
CA SER A 688 -18.54 16.89 15.62
C SER A 688 -18.98 17.88 16.71
N ALA A 689 -18.79 19.18 16.48
CA ALA A 689 -19.25 20.24 17.38
C ALA A 689 -20.79 20.38 17.38
N GLU A 690 -21.47 19.70 16.46
CA GLU A 690 -22.92 19.63 16.45
C GLU A 690 -23.41 18.56 17.45
N SER A 691 -24.28 18.95 18.38
CA SER A 691 -24.98 18.00 19.25
C SER A 691 -25.98 17.18 18.42
N ASN A 692 -25.49 16.11 17.80
CA ASN A 692 -26.25 15.25 16.91
C ASN A 692 -26.42 13.87 17.55
N TRP A 693 -27.66 13.35 17.54
CA TRP A 693 -27.99 12.02 18.07
C TRP A 693 -27.46 10.86 17.20
N PHE A 694 -27.07 11.16 15.95
CA PHE A 694 -26.45 10.23 15.02
C PHE A 694 -25.23 10.87 14.36
N ARG A 695 -24.14 10.11 14.18
CA ARG A 695 -23.01 10.54 13.36
C ARG A 695 -23.52 10.78 11.94
N SER A 696 -23.25 11.96 11.39
CA SER A 696 -23.65 12.33 10.03
C SER A 696 -23.03 11.36 9.02
N SER A 697 -23.80 10.89 8.03
CA SER A 697 -23.26 10.06 6.94
C SER A 697 -22.09 10.77 6.23
N LEU A 698 -22.23 12.09 6.02
CA LEU A 698 -21.18 12.94 5.47
C LEU A 698 -19.91 12.94 6.34
N GLN A 699 -20.04 12.90 7.67
CA GLN A 699 -18.90 12.91 8.58
C GLN A 699 -18.08 11.62 8.48
N LYS A 700 -18.75 10.46 8.38
CA LYS A 700 -18.08 9.17 8.21
C LYS A 700 -17.27 9.13 6.90
N GLU A 701 -17.85 9.64 5.81
CA GLU A 701 -17.17 9.74 4.52
C GLU A 701 -15.97 10.70 4.59
N VAL A 702 -16.14 11.88 5.21
CA VAL A 702 -15.04 12.84 5.41
C VAL A 702 -13.89 12.21 6.20
N GLN A 703 -14.17 11.47 7.27
CA GLN A 703 -13.15 10.75 8.05
C GLN A 703 -12.47 9.65 7.21
N SER A 704 -13.23 8.91 6.41
CA SER A 704 -12.70 7.89 5.49
C SER A 704 -11.73 8.50 4.48
N PHE A 705 -12.14 9.56 3.78
CA PHE A 705 -11.27 10.27 2.84
C PHE A 705 -10.06 10.91 3.52
N THR A 706 -10.23 11.47 4.72
CA THR A 706 -9.11 12.02 5.51
C THR A 706 -8.06 10.96 5.77
N ASN A 707 -8.48 9.77 6.18
CA ASN A 707 -7.56 8.67 6.46
C ASN A 707 -6.91 8.11 5.19
N LYS A 708 -7.65 8.01 4.07
CA LYS A 708 -7.09 7.66 2.76
C LYS A 708 -6.00 8.67 2.35
N LEU A 709 -6.27 9.98 2.44
CA LEU A 709 -5.30 11.02 2.12
C LEU A 709 -4.08 11.02 3.06
N LYS A 710 -4.27 10.78 4.36
CA LYS A 710 -3.15 10.66 5.32
C LYS A 710 -2.19 9.53 4.97
N ARG A 711 -2.72 8.36 4.58
CA ARG A 711 -1.90 7.24 4.07
C ARG A 711 -1.15 7.64 2.80
N MET A 712 -1.79 8.41 1.92
CA MET A 712 -1.17 8.89 0.69
C MET A 712 -0.08 9.95 0.91
N CYS A 713 0.01 10.57 2.09
CA CYS A 713 1.14 11.43 2.44
C CYS A 713 2.46 10.66 2.56
N GLU A 714 2.41 9.34 2.78
CA GLU A 714 3.56 8.43 2.69
C GLU A 714 3.86 8.16 1.21
N LEU A 715 4.23 9.21 0.46
CA LEU A 715 4.38 9.17 -1.00
C LEU A 715 5.39 8.12 -1.49
N ASP A 716 6.30 7.69 -0.61
CA ASP A 716 7.27 6.64 -0.90
C ASP A 716 6.60 5.26 -1.06
N GLU A 717 5.37 5.07 -0.57
CA GLU A 717 4.54 3.85 -0.76
C GLU A 717 3.80 3.81 -2.10
N TYR A 718 3.97 4.83 -2.97
CA TYR A 718 3.24 4.95 -4.24
C TYR A 718 4.18 5.13 -5.44
N SER A 719 3.74 4.67 -6.61
CA SER A 719 4.40 4.92 -7.90
C SER A 719 3.63 5.99 -8.68
N PHE A 720 4.28 6.78 -9.54
CA PHE A 720 3.59 7.76 -10.39
C PHE A 720 4.13 7.75 -11.82
N ARG A 721 3.36 8.28 -12.76
CA ARG A 721 3.72 8.35 -14.17
C ARG A 721 4.43 9.68 -14.43
N SER A 722 5.67 9.62 -14.90
CA SER A 722 6.34 10.83 -15.35
C SER A 722 5.69 11.35 -16.63
N LEU A 723 5.20 12.59 -16.59
CA LEU A 723 4.69 13.31 -17.77
C LEU A 723 5.80 13.59 -18.80
N LYS A 724 7.09 13.47 -18.44
CA LYS A 724 8.24 13.77 -19.31
C LYS A 724 8.78 12.55 -20.03
N SER A 725 8.92 11.41 -19.35
CA SER A 725 9.42 10.16 -19.96
C SER A 725 8.30 9.21 -20.39
N GLY A 726 7.07 9.40 -19.89
CA GLY A 726 5.97 8.43 -20.07
C GLY A 726 6.17 7.12 -19.29
N GLU A 727 7.24 7.01 -18.50
CA GLU A 727 7.57 5.85 -17.68
C GLU A 727 7.05 6.00 -16.24
N LEU A 728 6.86 4.86 -15.58
CA LEU A 728 6.50 4.77 -14.17
C LEU A 728 7.75 4.87 -13.32
N ILE A 729 7.85 5.91 -12.50
CA ILE A 729 9.04 6.19 -11.68
C ILE A 729 8.63 6.51 -10.24
N SER A 730 9.52 6.30 -9.28
CA SER A 730 9.34 6.80 -7.91
C SER A 730 9.62 8.30 -7.86
N PHE A 731 9.02 9.03 -6.91
CA PHE A 731 9.29 10.48 -6.76
C PHE A 731 10.77 10.75 -6.53
N GLU A 732 11.45 9.82 -5.87
CA GLU A 732 12.89 9.84 -5.65
C GLU A 732 13.67 9.77 -6.97
N MET A 733 13.30 8.89 -7.90
CA MET A 733 13.98 8.77 -9.20
C MET A 733 13.71 9.97 -10.12
N ASP A 734 12.49 10.52 -10.11
CA ASP A 734 12.21 11.78 -10.84
C ASP A 734 12.93 12.96 -10.22
N GLU A 735 12.99 13.05 -8.89
CA GLU A 735 13.74 14.07 -8.18
C GLU A 735 15.23 13.98 -8.54
N GLN A 736 15.79 12.77 -8.59
CA GLN A 736 17.13 12.50 -9.06
C GLN A 736 17.34 12.98 -10.51
N LEU A 737 16.52 12.52 -11.48
CA LEU A 737 16.63 12.97 -12.87
C LEU A 737 16.41 14.49 -13.02
N ASN A 738 15.58 15.09 -12.17
CA ASN A 738 15.34 16.54 -12.15
C ASN A 738 16.56 17.33 -11.66
N LYS A 739 17.53 16.71 -10.96
CA LYS A 739 18.83 17.34 -10.64
C LYS A 739 19.66 17.64 -11.90
N ILE A 740 19.34 17.04 -13.06
CA ILE A 740 20.00 17.37 -14.34
C ILE A 740 19.42 18.68 -14.89
N ALA A 741 20.18 19.77 -14.87
CA ALA A 741 19.66 21.10 -15.24
C ALA A 741 19.27 21.22 -16.73
N ASN A 742 20.03 20.58 -17.63
CA ASN A 742 19.78 20.62 -19.07
C ASN A 742 18.72 19.57 -19.46
N LEU A 743 17.63 20.02 -20.09
CA LEU A 743 16.50 19.16 -20.46
C LEU A 743 16.86 18.10 -21.53
N GLU A 744 17.71 18.43 -22.49
CA GLU A 744 18.11 17.49 -23.55
C GLU A 744 19.08 16.44 -23.01
N VAL A 745 20.02 16.84 -22.14
CA VAL A 745 20.88 15.89 -21.40
C VAL A 745 20.02 14.96 -20.55
N ARG A 746 19.04 15.51 -19.83
CA ARG A 746 18.12 14.74 -19.00
C ARG A 746 17.31 13.73 -19.81
N GLU A 747 16.82 14.11 -20.99
CA GLU A 747 16.10 13.21 -21.88
C GLU A 747 17.00 12.04 -22.32
N ILE A 748 18.26 12.31 -22.67
CA ILE A 748 19.22 11.24 -23.02
C ILE A 748 19.45 10.31 -21.82
N VAL A 749 19.70 10.86 -20.63
CA VAL A 749 19.97 10.06 -19.41
C VAL A 749 18.75 9.28 -18.95
N SER A 750 17.53 9.82 -19.11
CA SER A 750 16.30 9.08 -18.79
C SER A 750 16.10 7.83 -19.65
N ASN A 751 16.71 7.78 -20.84
CA ASN A 751 16.68 6.60 -21.71
C ASN A 751 17.82 5.61 -21.40
N LEU A 752 18.75 5.94 -20.50
CA LEU A 752 19.77 5.02 -20.02
C LEU A 752 19.18 4.06 -18.97
N PRO A 753 19.77 2.85 -18.82
CA PRO A 753 19.37 1.91 -17.78
C PRO A 753 19.36 2.54 -16.37
N ALA A 754 18.43 2.08 -15.52
CA ALA A 754 18.18 2.65 -14.19
C ALA A 754 19.39 2.74 -13.24
N HIS A 755 20.45 1.95 -13.46
CA HIS A 755 21.67 2.05 -12.65
C HIS A 755 22.53 3.30 -12.96
N TYR A 756 22.21 4.04 -14.03
CA TYR A 756 22.79 5.36 -14.32
C TYR A 756 21.97 6.52 -13.74
N HIS A 757 20.94 6.22 -12.95
CA HIS A 757 20.09 7.23 -12.32
C HIS A 757 20.49 7.48 -10.85
N THR A 758 21.68 7.04 -10.42
CA THR A 758 22.20 7.32 -9.07
C THR A 758 22.67 8.77 -8.94
N ASP A 759 22.79 9.27 -7.71
CA ASP A 759 23.27 10.62 -7.44
C ASP A 759 24.68 10.85 -8.00
N GLU A 760 25.56 9.85 -7.93
CA GLU A 760 26.91 9.94 -8.48
C GLU A 760 26.91 10.02 -10.00
N ALA A 761 26.12 9.16 -10.67
CA ALA A 761 26.01 9.15 -12.13
C ALA A 761 25.39 10.46 -12.65
N ILE A 762 24.33 10.93 -12.00
CA ILE A 762 23.66 12.19 -12.34
C ILE A 762 24.60 13.40 -12.15
N SER A 763 25.41 13.39 -11.09
CA SER A 763 26.44 14.41 -10.88
C SER A 763 27.42 14.46 -12.05
N PHE A 764 27.88 13.31 -12.54
CA PHE A 764 28.73 13.23 -13.71
C PHE A 764 28.04 13.77 -14.98
N PHE A 765 26.82 13.30 -15.30
CA PHE A 765 26.09 13.75 -16.50
C PHE A 765 25.80 15.25 -16.50
N ASN A 766 25.65 15.87 -15.34
CA ASN A 766 25.51 17.32 -15.21
C ASN A 766 26.75 18.11 -15.68
N THR A 767 27.92 17.48 -15.76
CA THR A 767 29.16 18.10 -16.25
C THR A 767 29.35 18.01 -17.77
N LEU A 768 28.41 17.36 -18.47
CA LEU A 768 28.52 17.08 -19.90
C LEU A 768 27.69 18.04 -20.75
N THR A 769 28.18 18.32 -21.95
CA THR A 769 27.36 18.91 -23.02
C THR A 769 26.40 17.87 -23.61
N ILE A 770 25.46 18.31 -24.44
CA ILE A 770 24.50 17.41 -25.13
C ILE A 770 25.25 16.41 -26.02
N GLU A 771 26.27 16.87 -26.75
CA GLU A 771 27.08 16.06 -27.66
C GLU A 771 27.95 15.06 -26.89
N GLU A 772 28.53 15.50 -25.77
CA GLU A 772 29.28 14.64 -24.85
C GLU A 772 28.38 13.58 -24.22
N THR A 773 27.18 13.97 -23.78
CA THR A 773 26.18 13.06 -23.21
C THR A 773 25.74 12.00 -24.22
N ALA A 774 25.47 12.41 -25.46
CA ALA A 774 25.13 11.47 -26.53
C ALA A 774 26.26 10.46 -26.79
N LYS A 775 27.52 10.92 -26.86
CA LYS A 775 28.69 10.04 -27.02
C LYS A 775 28.86 9.07 -25.86
N VAL A 776 28.69 9.54 -24.63
CA VAL A 776 28.73 8.68 -23.44
C VAL A 776 27.58 7.68 -23.47
N ALA A 777 26.36 8.09 -23.82
CA ALA A 777 25.23 7.18 -23.95
C ALA A 777 25.49 6.08 -24.99
N SER A 778 26.02 6.43 -26.17
CA SER A 778 26.46 5.47 -27.19
C SER A 778 27.50 4.49 -26.64
N TYR A 779 28.49 5.00 -25.89
CA TYR A 779 29.52 4.19 -25.25
C TYR A 779 28.95 3.20 -24.21
N LEU A 780 28.09 3.68 -23.31
CA LEU A 780 27.47 2.86 -22.26
C LEU A 780 26.46 1.84 -22.82
N ASN A 781 25.94 2.07 -24.02
CA ASN A 781 25.11 1.10 -24.73
C ASN A 781 25.92 -0.06 -25.33
N ILE A 782 27.23 0.12 -25.53
CA ILE A 782 28.13 -0.89 -26.11
C ILE A 782 28.77 -1.73 -25.01
N GLU A 783 29.23 -1.07 -23.95
CA GLU A 783 29.93 -1.71 -22.85
C GLU A 783 29.40 -1.17 -21.53
N TYR A 784 29.01 -2.09 -20.64
CA TYR A 784 28.64 -1.72 -19.28
C TYR A 784 29.87 -1.15 -18.56
N ARG A 785 29.72 0.06 -18.02
CA ARG A 785 30.72 0.70 -17.18
C ARG A 785 30.02 1.55 -16.14
N GLU A 786 30.38 1.39 -14.88
CA GLU A 786 29.89 2.31 -13.84
C GLU A 786 30.44 3.71 -14.10
N VAL A 787 29.55 4.71 -14.00
CA VAL A 787 29.89 6.12 -14.16
C VAL A 787 29.50 6.82 -12.87
N ASP A 788 30.47 7.49 -12.27
CA ASP A 788 30.35 8.17 -10.99
C ASP A 788 30.99 9.56 -11.03
N SER A 789 30.91 10.29 -9.92
CA SER A 789 31.49 11.63 -9.79
C SER A 789 33.02 11.66 -9.90
N ASN A 790 33.71 10.51 -9.82
CA ASN A 790 35.16 10.39 -9.93
C ASN A 790 35.61 9.97 -11.33
N THR A 791 34.69 9.74 -12.25
CA THR A 791 35.00 9.30 -13.61
C THR A 791 35.79 10.37 -14.35
N ASP A 792 37.02 10.05 -14.75
CA ASP A 792 37.92 10.98 -15.44
C ASP A 792 37.43 11.26 -16.87
N LYS A 793 36.82 12.44 -17.03
CA LYS A 793 36.31 12.95 -18.30
C LYS A 793 37.36 12.98 -19.41
N ASN A 794 38.61 13.35 -19.11
CA ASN A 794 39.65 13.44 -20.12
C ASN A 794 40.01 12.06 -20.65
N THR A 795 40.24 11.10 -19.76
CA THR A 795 40.54 9.71 -20.14
C THR A 795 39.36 9.11 -20.92
N LEU A 796 38.12 9.34 -20.46
CA LEU A 796 36.92 8.84 -21.12
C LEU A 796 36.78 9.31 -22.58
N PHE A 797 36.92 10.62 -22.84
CA PHE A 797 36.72 11.17 -24.19
C PHE A 797 37.92 11.06 -25.11
N THR A 798 39.15 10.97 -24.58
CA THR A 798 40.37 10.92 -25.40
C THR A 798 40.90 9.51 -25.64
N GLN A 799 40.57 8.56 -24.76
CA GLN A 799 41.10 7.18 -24.82
C GLN A 799 39.98 6.15 -24.87
N ASP A 800 39.08 6.14 -23.89
CA ASP A 800 38.16 5.02 -23.70
C ASP A 800 37.08 4.95 -24.79
N ILE A 801 36.36 6.06 -25.03
CA ILE A 801 35.32 6.13 -26.07
C ILE A 801 35.93 5.92 -27.47
N PRO A 802 36.97 6.68 -27.90
CA PRO A 802 37.53 6.51 -29.24
C PRO A 802 38.16 5.12 -29.43
N GLY A 803 38.79 4.58 -28.37
CA GLY A 803 39.37 3.24 -28.37
C GLY A 803 38.32 2.17 -28.62
N LEU A 804 37.23 2.17 -27.84
CA LEU A 804 36.16 1.19 -27.98
C LEU A 804 35.42 1.34 -29.32
N PHE A 805 35.12 2.58 -29.74
CA PHE A 805 34.47 2.82 -31.04
C PHE A 805 35.31 2.26 -32.18
N LYS A 806 36.60 2.55 -32.18
CA LYS A 806 37.53 2.05 -33.20
C LYS A 806 37.56 0.53 -33.22
N GLU A 807 37.73 -0.10 -32.06
CA GLU A 807 37.77 -1.55 -31.93
C GLU A 807 36.50 -2.20 -32.50
N VAL A 808 35.33 -1.76 -32.05
CA VAL A 808 34.03 -2.31 -32.42
C VAL A 808 33.69 -2.05 -33.89
N ASN A 809 34.07 -0.89 -34.43
CA ASN A 809 33.86 -0.53 -35.83
C ASN A 809 34.77 -1.30 -36.79
N LEU A 810 36.06 -1.43 -36.44
CA LEU A 810 37.01 -2.19 -37.25
C LEU A 810 36.61 -3.66 -37.35
N GLN A 811 36.01 -4.25 -36.31
CA GLN A 811 35.48 -5.61 -36.39
C GLN A 811 34.45 -5.77 -37.53
N LEU A 812 33.47 -4.87 -37.61
CA LEU A 812 32.47 -4.93 -38.69
C LEU A 812 33.11 -4.66 -40.06
N LEU A 813 34.01 -3.67 -40.15
CA LEU A 813 34.69 -3.35 -41.41
C LEU A 813 35.55 -4.50 -41.91
N ASN A 814 36.25 -5.21 -41.00
CA ASN A 814 37.02 -6.40 -41.32
C ASN A 814 36.12 -7.52 -41.84
N GLU A 815 35.02 -7.83 -41.15
CA GLU A 815 34.03 -8.83 -41.60
C GLU A 815 33.46 -8.49 -42.99
N LEU A 816 33.16 -7.22 -43.24
CA LEU A 816 32.64 -6.77 -44.54
C LEU A 816 33.70 -6.81 -45.64
N MET A 817 34.96 -6.56 -45.30
CA MET A 817 36.07 -6.65 -46.26
C MET A 817 36.39 -8.12 -46.59
N GLU A 818 36.43 -9.00 -45.60
CA GLU A 818 36.63 -10.45 -45.77
C GLU A 818 35.51 -11.09 -46.61
N SER A 819 34.27 -10.63 -46.44
CA SER A 819 33.12 -11.08 -47.24
C SER A 819 33.00 -10.40 -48.62
N ASN A 820 33.95 -9.52 -49.00
CA ASN A 820 33.90 -8.70 -50.22
C ASN A 820 32.64 -7.83 -50.36
N SER A 821 32.02 -7.45 -49.24
CA SER A 821 30.81 -6.61 -49.20
C SER A 821 31.11 -5.12 -49.38
N ILE A 822 32.36 -4.70 -49.17
CA ILE A 822 32.84 -3.32 -49.34
C ILE A 822 34.16 -3.30 -50.12
N SER A 823 34.46 -2.18 -50.78
CA SER A 823 35.69 -2.02 -51.56
C SER A 823 36.88 -1.56 -50.68
N PRO A 824 38.14 -1.86 -51.07
CA PRO A 824 39.31 -1.44 -50.30
C PRO A 824 39.40 0.08 -50.00
N PRO A 825 39.08 1.00 -50.94
CA PRO A 825 39.10 2.43 -50.64
C PRO A 825 38.07 2.86 -49.58
N VAL A 826 36.88 2.24 -49.59
CA VAL A 826 35.84 2.48 -48.58
C VAL A 826 36.30 1.96 -47.22
N TYR A 827 36.89 0.77 -47.19
CA TYR A 827 37.47 0.20 -45.97
C TYR A 827 38.55 1.09 -45.37
N GLU A 828 39.53 1.55 -46.16
CA GLU A 828 40.61 2.42 -45.67
C GLU A 828 40.08 3.73 -45.09
N LYS A 829 39.17 4.40 -45.82
CA LYS A 829 38.60 5.68 -45.37
C LYS A 829 37.78 5.54 -44.09
N LEU A 830 36.92 4.52 -44.00
CA LEU A 830 36.13 4.29 -42.79
C LEU A 830 36.97 3.81 -41.61
N SER A 831 38.05 3.07 -41.86
CA SER A 831 39.00 2.66 -40.82
C SER A 831 39.72 3.86 -40.18
N GLN A 832 40.01 4.90 -40.97
CA GLN A 832 40.58 6.16 -40.46
C GLN A 832 39.61 6.95 -39.58
N LEU A 833 38.30 6.67 -39.68
CA LEU A 833 37.23 7.41 -39.00
C LEU A 833 36.54 6.55 -37.92
N ALA A 834 36.98 5.31 -37.76
CA ALA A 834 36.34 4.31 -36.91
C ALA A 834 36.33 4.71 -35.42
N ASP A 835 37.28 5.52 -34.96
CA ASP A 835 37.34 6.05 -33.59
C ASP A 835 36.36 7.21 -33.32
N LYS A 836 35.81 7.80 -34.39
CA LYS A 836 34.98 9.01 -34.33
C LYS A 836 33.50 8.72 -34.55
N ILE A 837 33.17 7.60 -35.20
CA ILE A 837 31.81 7.21 -35.56
C ILE A 837 31.22 6.33 -34.44
N PRO A 838 30.10 6.72 -33.81
CA PRO A 838 29.39 5.83 -32.91
C PRO A 838 28.97 4.53 -33.63
N PRO A 839 29.26 3.34 -33.07
CA PRO A 839 29.01 2.05 -33.72
C PRO A 839 27.58 1.81 -34.22
N GLU A 840 26.57 2.38 -33.57
CA GLU A 840 25.17 2.31 -34.02
C GLU A 840 24.92 3.02 -35.35
N PHE A 841 25.78 3.96 -35.75
CA PHE A 841 25.72 4.64 -37.04
C PHE A 841 26.57 3.95 -38.11
N LEU A 842 27.56 3.13 -37.73
CA LEU A 842 28.34 2.34 -38.68
C LEU A 842 27.61 1.04 -39.05
N THR A 843 26.55 1.17 -39.84
CA THR A 843 25.75 0.03 -40.33
C THR A 843 26.00 -0.23 -41.81
N ILE A 844 25.76 -1.46 -42.29
CA ILE A 844 25.89 -1.81 -43.73
C ILE A 844 25.14 -0.80 -44.61
N LYS A 845 23.93 -0.41 -44.21
CA LYS A 845 23.10 0.54 -44.95
C LYS A 845 23.72 1.95 -45.02
N ASN A 846 24.28 2.43 -43.91
CA ASN A 846 24.95 3.73 -43.89
C ASN A 846 26.26 3.67 -44.68
N ILE A 847 27.01 2.58 -44.56
CA ILE A 847 28.21 2.34 -45.36
C ILE A 847 27.88 2.35 -46.86
N GLN A 848 26.78 1.73 -47.29
CA GLN A 848 26.31 1.77 -48.68
C GLN A 848 25.96 3.19 -49.17
N VAL A 849 25.44 4.04 -48.27
CA VAL A 849 25.17 5.45 -48.58
C VAL A 849 26.47 6.23 -48.69
N TRP A 850 27.37 6.09 -47.71
CA TRP A 850 28.67 6.79 -47.65
C TRP A 850 29.61 6.37 -48.77
N SER A 851 29.52 5.13 -49.24
CA SER A 851 30.32 4.61 -50.36
C SER A 851 30.07 5.34 -51.68
N LYS A 852 28.96 6.08 -51.82
CA LYS A 852 28.64 6.84 -53.04
C LYS A 852 29.47 8.11 -53.19
N ASP A 853 29.88 8.73 -52.08
CA ASP A 853 30.64 9.97 -52.02
C ASP A 853 31.75 9.86 -50.95
N ILE A 854 32.55 8.80 -51.00
CA ILE A 854 33.50 8.44 -49.92
C ILE A 854 34.61 9.49 -49.70
N ASP A 855 34.99 10.23 -50.75
CA ASP A 855 36.06 11.22 -50.72
C ASP A 855 35.66 12.52 -50.00
N THR A 856 34.36 12.80 -49.89
CA THR A 856 33.82 13.98 -49.19
C THR A 856 33.48 13.71 -47.72
N LEU A 857 33.68 12.46 -47.26
CA LEU A 857 33.43 12.04 -45.89
C LEU A 857 34.55 12.56 -44.96
N ASP A 858 34.20 13.48 -44.07
CA ASP A 858 35.07 14.05 -43.04
C ASP A 858 34.34 14.19 -41.70
N GLU A 859 35.08 14.59 -40.65
CA GLU A 859 34.56 14.76 -39.28
C GLU A 859 33.35 15.69 -39.17
N ALA A 860 33.24 16.69 -40.05
CA ALA A 860 32.19 17.70 -39.99
C ALA A 860 30.89 17.22 -40.67
N ASN A 861 30.98 16.35 -41.67
CA ASN A 861 29.87 15.99 -42.54
C ASN A 861 29.12 14.70 -42.17
N PHE A 862 29.60 13.89 -41.20
CA PHE A 862 28.95 12.63 -40.78
C PHE A 862 27.49 12.82 -40.35
N ASN A 863 27.24 13.85 -39.54
CA ASN A 863 25.91 14.16 -39.00
C ASN A 863 24.97 14.77 -40.05
N GLU A 864 25.50 15.36 -41.13
CA GLU A 864 24.69 15.91 -42.22
C GLU A 864 24.28 14.83 -43.23
N VAL A 865 25.16 13.87 -43.53
CA VAL A 865 24.85 12.77 -44.47
C VAL A 865 23.89 11.75 -43.82
N ALA A 866 23.93 11.58 -42.50
CA ALA A 866 22.94 10.78 -41.76
C ALA A 866 21.51 11.42 -41.73
N LYS A 867 21.38 12.73 -41.95
CA LYS A 867 20.08 13.44 -42.00
C LYS A 867 19.23 13.12 -43.24
N VAL A 868 19.77 12.43 -44.25
CA VAL A 868 19.09 12.21 -45.55
C VAL A 868 17.89 11.23 -45.48
N LYS A 869 17.65 10.55 -44.36
CA LYS A 869 16.30 10.03 -44.01
C LYS A 869 16.05 10.18 -42.53
N LYS A 870 15.26 11.20 -42.13
CA LYS A 870 14.79 11.47 -40.77
C LYS A 870 14.56 10.17 -39.96
N ILE A 871 15.50 9.85 -39.09
CA ILE A 871 15.20 9.22 -37.80
C ILE A 871 15.30 10.39 -36.81
N HIS A 872 14.14 10.95 -36.47
CA HIS A 872 14.03 11.96 -35.42
C HIS A 872 14.33 11.27 -34.08
N PHE A 873 15.56 11.40 -33.60
CA PHE A 873 15.83 11.56 -32.18
C PHE A 873 15.65 13.06 -31.88
N ALA A 874 14.69 13.38 -31.01
CA ALA A 874 14.36 14.71 -30.48
C ALA A 874 14.19 15.87 -31.49
N SER A 875 12.94 16.22 -31.83
CA SER A 875 12.46 17.62 -31.91
C SER A 875 11.05 17.72 -32.53
N LYS A 876 10.12 18.19 -31.69
CA LYS A 876 8.89 18.98 -31.94
C LYS A 876 7.66 18.43 -31.21
N VAL A 877 7.51 18.90 -29.96
CA VAL A 877 6.19 19.21 -29.41
C VAL A 877 5.99 20.72 -29.63
N THR A 878 5.31 21.09 -30.71
CA THR A 878 4.67 22.41 -30.81
C THR A 878 3.24 22.25 -30.33
N PHE A 879 2.96 22.82 -29.16
CA PHE A 879 1.62 23.05 -28.64
C PHE A 879 0.81 23.91 -29.62
N PHE A 880 -0.44 23.52 -29.88
CA PHE A 880 -1.45 24.38 -30.46
C PHE A 880 -1.85 25.47 -29.46
N GLY A 881 -1.88 26.73 -29.92
CA GLY A 881 -2.46 27.85 -29.17
C GLY A 881 -2.01 29.20 -29.71
N GLY A 882 -2.78 29.78 -30.63
CA GLY A 882 -2.57 31.14 -31.12
C GLY A 882 -3.48 31.44 -32.30
N ALA A 883 -4.60 32.11 -32.02
CA ALA A 883 -5.53 32.65 -33.00
C ALA A 883 -4.86 33.71 -33.87
N ASP A 884 -5.23 33.77 -35.15
CA ASP A 884 -5.40 35.02 -35.88
C ASP A 884 -6.42 34.82 -37.01
N GLU A 885 -7.34 35.79 -37.07
CA GLU A 885 -8.43 35.97 -38.02
C GLU A 885 -7.89 36.41 -39.40
N GLU A 886 -8.43 35.86 -40.50
CA GLU A 886 -9.20 36.62 -41.51
C GLU A 886 -9.52 35.81 -42.80
N GLU A 887 -10.82 35.87 -43.14
CA GLU A 887 -11.50 35.84 -44.45
C GLU A 887 -10.98 35.05 -45.67
N ASN A 888 -11.77 34.04 -46.11
CA ASN A 888 -12.65 34.21 -47.30
C ASN A 888 -13.52 32.98 -47.63
N LYS A 889 -14.85 33.22 -47.68
CA LYS A 889 -15.86 32.76 -48.66
C LYS A 889 -15.78 31.33 -49.22
N ARG A 890 -16.83 30.53 -48.96
CA ARG A 890 -17.74 29.92 -49.98
C ARG A 890 -18.87 29.06 -49.36
N THR A 891 -20.11 29.55 -49.54
CA THR A 891 -21.41 28.87 -49.82
C THR A 891 -21.71 27.43 -49.34
N PRO A 892 -22.91 27.17 -48.76
CA PRO A 892 -23.38 25.83 -48.42
C PRO A 892 -24.11 25.15 -49.60
N PRO A 893 -24.10 23.81 -49.71
CA PRO A 893 -24.98 23.11 -50.62
C PRO A 893 -26.32 22.76 -49.95
N THR A 894 -27.36 23.12 -50.68
CA THR A 894 -28.78 22.84 -50.50
C THR A 894 -29.13 21.34 -50.55
N VAL A 895 -30.12 21.00 -49.73
CA VAL A 895 -30.97 19.79 -49.73
C VAL A 895 -31.73 19.62 -51.06
N PRO A 896 -32.04 18.38 -51.46
CA PRO A 896 -33.34 18.10 -52.07
C PRO A 896 -34.19 17.17 -51.20
N LEU A 897 -35.44 17.60 -51.00
CA LEU A 897 -36.57 16.78 -50.56
C LEU A 897 -36.92 15.76 -51.64
N ASP A 898 -37.26 14.54 -51.22
CA ASP A 898 -38.33 13.79 -51.88
C ASP A 898 -39.11 12.96 -50.84
N ILE A 899 -40.42 12.91 -51.08
CA ILE A 899 -41.52 12.49 -50.23
C ILE A 899 -42.00 11.10 -50.66
N ASP A 900 -42.32 10.21 -49.70
CA ASP A 900 -43.43 9.23 -49.68
C ASP A 900 -43.07 8.05 -48.77
N SER A 901 -43.95 7.34 -48.04
CA SER A 901 -45.26 7.56 -47.43
C SER A 901 -45.61 6.25 -46.68
N ALA A 902 -46.55 6.34 -45.74
CA ALA A 902 -47.36 5.25 -45.16
C ALA A 902 -46.81 4.37 -44.01
N GLN A 903 -47.49 4.60 -42.88
CA GLN A 903 -47.68 3.87 -41.62
C GLN A 903 -48.52 2.57 -41.81
N PRO A 904 -48.82 1.72 -40.79
CA PRO A 904 -49.24 2.05 -39.40
C PRO A 904 -48.24 1.70 -38.30
#